data_AF-A0A800G0W9-F1
#
_entry.id   AF-A0A800G0W9-F1
#
_cell.length_a   1.000
_cell.length_b   1.000
_cell.length_c   1.000
_cell.angle_alpha   90.00
_cell.angle_beta   90.00
_cell.angle_gamma   90.00
#
_symmetry.space_group_name_H-M   'P 1'
#
loop_
_entity.id
_entity.type
_entity.pdbx_description
1 polymer ?
#
loop_
_entity_poly.entity_id
_entity_poly.type
_entity_poly.pdbx_seq_one_letter_code
_entity_poly.pdbx_strand_id
1 'polypeptide(L)'
;MQTHPLGHWTAVQPSEKRTSSLKRLLLGSAAAALLVGCNSTVSPDSGTNDPGSIVQDPDTDRYLIVDSSSGGAGSELRITRHSWGRLLDVYAMDGSGTRVLMNEDFLVDPSLVTDNFNYVLETSPVNSQQVLVILYNVDDTSQGGGRSKFYQYLKLAESGIKPIDDTGISGSGLFTMVPRNATIMVQFDDLLDSATLDATTVRMLIGSPSVIPFEARVFMDSNHGDLADHDGKSGLEFYSTRILIDMTVSEMESFETTPPLPVNAIGLPASINTQLSNAQFRIPTRADPILGQDHVLTNPTGHAVATNSNGTIDYTSSTWDLVRSVRAGGTDTNDPSNGFLPDSLPPVVVGEQSCSISGGLPISLNPPPGGDGTLFLLPSVVFESTFCAQTPVPGDILTQPGVFAEVTKPAAPQSGGTASNVEVRLLAWPSLWDSAGLDGPLEWINSAIGPASFLSPFDPATDSATAGCFVTIFPTPPDDNNPTADVAPSSYYTVRFSEPMDPVTVTAFDAYTLTRVSTPIASHEYVVGTVNTSQDVQEFTFIPDLPLAHATAVSEDYFLTLMSASSAAAGSTDLAGNALSQSLPQVTILLDPVAGPQRNGGRVSRFSSDDEEQPIGNSNNGSIPEWAGQISFNFNSVPGAGRETISPRGVSRFQGMADRQNLMISAMGSSAFGPNFVQSPLSNLGSKTQFLWRFLDLGFDLYDVMLTQGANMFNQYFSTFNLDVEGINWSPTEGMILVDNFPGFEIRLSHGLFTPDEVFATTGLVDIYDNNLLDPTGDPPAVVHPKVAGYTLSPGDLYLSDVDVPLMPFPLNRSGDPSTYKYYTYRDTALTTRGGPNGWGMYPQQWHNLMTLGLPYMGCAGTPPPPQQSPWPYYLPDNVQSIALPLLLEFRCWQSPGAQGINRFDTAEAMPGSGPYFRAFSTGGIDQSNNTVVVDPSTEVRANGGFNPGSTPPGAPQPGLDGEVYIGAVDFVVRVSRAISVWFPATDPDDPGGNPFLANFSQYVLEPPIKDQPLGTNITASFRGAGNVLPGTPPIEDALTLDLYGDHYLQTVTDCFPDTLEYPAIQHNDDPLQLNTQVAFYNSDNSWFDDPSSIDGASYYQTRLSFISNTDTGLSPELSAFALTWSQ
;
A
#
# COMPACT_ATOMS: atom_id res chain seq x y z
N MET A 1 -49.17 -34.95 -34.44
CA MET A 1 -50.61 -35.16 -34.18
C MET A 1 -50.95 -34.31 -32.97
N GLN A 2 -51.72 -33.22 -33.21
CA GLN A 2 -52.63 -32.47 -32.32
C GLN A 2 -52.21 -32.09 -30.87
N THR A 3 -52.37 -30.87 -30.34
CA THR A 3 -52.81 -29.53 -30.80
C THR A 3 -52.66 -28.57 -29.59
N HIS A 4 -52.00 -27.41 -29.79
CA HIS A 4 -52.26 -26.01 -29.33
C HIS A 4 -53.42 -25.65 -28.34
N PRO A 5 -53.54 -24.38 -27.81
CA PRO A 5 -52.60 -23.23 -27.66
C PRO A 5 -52.81 -22.25 -26.44
N LEU A 6 -51.89 -21.26 -26.32
CA LEU A 6 -52.01 -19.80 -26.00
C LEU A 6 -52.71 -19.25 -24.72
N GLY A 7 -52.08 -18.23 -24.09
CA GLY A 7 -52.80 -17.22 -23.29
C GLY A 7 -51.94 -16.28 -22.40
N HIS A 8 -51.88 -14.99 -22.78
CA HIS A 8 -51.39 -13.80 -22.05
C HIS A 8 -51.95 -13.62 -20.62
N TRP A 9 -51.21 -12.92 -19.74
CA TRP A 9 -51.82 -12.06 -18.69
C TRP A 9 -51.05 -10.75 -18.43
N THR A 10 -51.80 -9.67 -18.57
CA THR A 10 -51.57 -8.28 -18.13
C THR A 10 -52.08 -8.06 -16.69
N ALA A 11 -51.63 -6.94 -16.13
CA ALA A 11 -51.87 -6.37 -14.79
C ALA A 11 -53.32 -6.38 -14.26
N VAL A 12 -53.44 -6.48 -12.92
CA VAL A 12 -54.61 -6.04 -12.14
C VAL A 12 -54.17 -5.54 -10.75
N GLN A 13 -54.55 -4.29 -10.42
CA GLN A 13 -54.56 -3.71 -9.08
C GLN A 13 -55.63 -4.34 -8.16
N PRO A 14 -55.58 -4.04 -6.85
CA PRO A 14 -56.83 -3.62 -6.20
C PRO A 14 -56.69 -2.35 -5.36
N SER A 15 -57.58 -1.41 -5.65
CA SER A 15 -57.98 -0.32 -4.77
C SER A 15 -59.06 -0.76 -3.77
N GLU A 16 -59.25 0.11 -2.76
CA GLU A 16 -60.53 0.52 -2.16
C GLU A 16 -61.04 -0.20 -0.87
N LYS A 17 -61.13 0.55 0.26
CA LYS A 17 -62.39 1.24 0.66
C LYS A 17 -62.32 2.09 1.95
N ARG A 18 -62.61 3.39 1.75
CA ARG A 18 -63.72 4.23 2.31
C ARG A 18 -64.03 4.24 3.83
N THR A 19 -64.18 5.46 4.36
CA THR A 19 -65.46 6.21 4.65
C THR A 19 -65.13 7.40 5.59
N SER A 20 -65.83 8.53 5.72
CA SER A 20 -66.85 9.25 4.96
C SER A 20 -67.20 10.55 5.73
N SER A 21 -67.43 11.67 5.05
CA SER A 21 -68.70 12.44 5.07
C SER A 21 -68.53 13.96 5.01
N LEU A 22 -69.20 14.52 3.99
CA LEU A 22 -69.51 15.94 3.79
C LEU A 22 -70.73 16.35 4.62
N LYS A 23 -70.84 17.66 4.97
CA LYS A 23 -71.80 18.60 4.35
C LYS A 23 -71.87 19.97 5.06
N ARG A 24 -71.76 21.04 4.23
CA ARG A 24 -72.60 22.29 4.16
C ARG A 24 -72.54 23.24 5.38
N LEU A 25 -72.60 24.59 5.30
CA LEU A 25 -73.36 25.47 4.42
C LEU A 25 -73.01 26.98 4.69
N LEU A 26 -72.93 27.79 3.63
CA LEU A 26 -73.36 29.21 3.43
C LEU A 26 -72.73 30.46 4.15
N LEU A 27 -72.42 31.44 3.28
CA LEU A 27 -72.72 32.90 3.29
C LEU A 27 -71.98 33.87 4.24
N GLY A 28 -71.47 34.96 3.65
CA GLY A 28 -71.63 36.30 4.23
C GLY A 28 -70.41 37.21 4.19
N SER A 29 -70.36 38.11 3.20
CA SER A 29 -69.48 39.28 3.11
C SER A 29 -69.83 40.38 4.12
N ALA A 30 -68.84 41.03 4.76
CA ALA A 30 -68.87 42.46 5.15
C ALA A 30 -67.52 42.94 5.72
N ALA A 31 -67.29 44.25 5.61
CA ALA A 31 -66.04 44.97 5.74
C ALA A 31 -65.69 45.47 7.17
N ALA A 32 -64.43 45.94 7.26
CA ALA A 32 -63.98 47.17 7.93
C ALA A 32 -63.39 47.11 9.37
N ALA A 33 -62.14 47.57 9.40
CA ALA A 33 -61.54 48.55 10.32
C ALA A 33 -60.89 48.10 11.66
N LEU A 34 -59.56 48.33 11.66
CA LEU A 34 -58.71 48.85 12.74
C LEU A 34 -58.57 48.02 14.03
N LEU A 35 -57.35 47.50 14.24
CA LEU A 35 -56.51 47.92 15.37
C LEU A 35 -55.03 47.63 15.08
N VAL A 36 -54.24 48.67 15.30
CA VAL A 36 -52.78 48.77 15.27
C VAL A 36 -52.16 47.95 16.40
N GLY A 37 -50.99 47.36 16.16
CA GLY A 37 -50.13 46.78 17.20
C GLY A 37 -48.81 46.26 16.64
N CYS A 38 -47.86 47.16 16.40
CA CYS A 38 -46.47 46.85 16.03
C CYS A 38 -45.80 45.93 17.07
N ASN A 39 -45.09 44.91 16.61
CA ASN A 39 -43.65 44.84 16.90
C ASN A 39 -42.91 44.19 15.73
N SER A 40 -42.33 45.06 14.93
CA SER A 40 -41.37 44.81 13.87
C SER A 40 -39.98 44.54 14.48
N THR A 41 -39.38 43.40 14.13
CA THR A 41 -37.93 43.28 14.00
C THR A 41 -37.64 42.78 12.60
N VAL A 42 -37.51 43.76 11.71
CA VAL A 42 -36.64 43.87 10.53
C VAL A 42 -36.11 42.54 9.94
N SER A 43 -36.64 42.13 8.78
CA SER A 43 -35.85 41.41 7.78
C SER A 43 -34.81 42.38 7.21
N PRO A 44 -33.52 42.04 7.16
CA PRO A 44 -32.59 42.75 6.32
C PRO A 44 -32.75 42.21 4.89
N ASP A 45 -33.73 42.72 4.15
CA ASP A 45 -33.62 42.78 2.69
C ASP A 45 -32.94 44.12 2.40
N SER A 46 -31.64 44.12 2.09
CA SER A 46 -31.04 45.17 1.26
C SER A 46 -29.70 44.75 0.69
N GLY A 47 -29.69 43.67 -0.11
CA GLY A 47 -28.78 43.62 -1.26
C GLY A 47 -29.16 44.74 -2.25
N THR A 48 -28.21 45.15 -3.08
CA THR A 48 -28.43 46.16 -4.13
C THR A 48 -29.34 45.61 -5.23
N ASN A 49 -29.33 44.30 -5.42
CA ASN A 49 -30.14 43.59 -6.42
C ASN A 49 -30.98 42.46 -5.79
N ASP A 50 -32.02 42.02 -6.50
CA ASP A 50 -32.88 40.92 -6.04
C ASP A 50 -32.13 39.57 -6.13
N PRO A 51 -32.16 38.72 -5.08
CA PRO A 51 -31.56 37.39 -5.12
C PRO A 51 -32.08 36.54 -6.28
N GLY A 52 -31.16 35.88 -6.98
CA GLY A 52 -31.39 35.08 -8.18
C GLY A 52 -31.47 35.89 -9.47
N SER A 53 -31.37 37.22 -9.44
CA SER A 53 -31.21 38.02 -10.65
C SER A 53 -29.84 37.81 -11.31
N ILE A 54 -29.74 38.10 -12.61
CA ILE A 54 -28.49 38.07 -13.36
C ILE A 54 -28.10 39.52 -13.62
N VAL A 55 -26.93 39.92 -13.14
CA VAL A 55 -26.43 41.30 -13.21
C VAL A 55 -25.08 41.29 -13.91
N GLN A 56 -24.75 42.37 -14.60
CA GLN A 56 -23.45 42.52 -15.26
C GLN A 56 -22.47 43.17 -14.28
N ASP A 57 -21.30 42.57 -14.13
CA ASP A 57 -20.17 43.12 -13.40
C ASP A 57 -19.60 44.32 -14.18
N PRO A 58 -19.59 45.53 -13.60
CA PRO A 58 -19.08 46.72 -14.27
C PRO A 58 -17.56 46.70 -14.52
N ASP A 59 -16.80 45.87 -13.80
CA ASP A 59 -15.34 45.79 -13.94
C ASP A 59 -14.91 44.78 -15.01
N THR A 60 -15.59 43.65 -15.12
CA THR A 60 -15.25 42.56 -16.07
C THR A 60 -16.18 42.47 -17.28
N ASP A 61 -17.30 43.20 -17.28
CA ASP A 61 -18.39 43.11 -18.27
C ASP A 61 -19.06 41.71 -18.34
N ARG A 62 -18.71 40.79 -17.42
CA ARG A 62 -19.28 39.43 -17.29
C ARG A 62 -20.57 39.42 -16.46
N TYR A 63 -21.30 38.31 -16.48
CA TYR A 63 -22.56 38.18 -15.76
C TYR A 63 -22.42 37.35 -14.49
N LEU A 64 -22.93 37.88 -13.38
CA LEU A 64 -22.98 37.24 -12.06
C LEU A 64 -24.40 36.88 -11.66
N ILE A 65 -24.53 35.88 -10.80
CA ILE A 65 -25.78 35.45 -10.17
C ILE A 65 -25.86 36.09 -8.78
N VAL A 66 -26.91 36.87 -8.55
CA VAL A 66 -27.09 37.58 -7.27
C VAL A 66 -27.49 36.60 -6.19
N ASP A 67 -26.74 36.55 -5.08
CA ASP A 67 -27.10 35.77 -3.89
C ASP A 67 -27.77 36.64 -2.83
N SER A 68 -28.50 36.00 -1.90
CA SER A 68 -29.04 36.71 -0.74
C SER A 68 -27.92 37.18 0.17
N SER A 69 -27.84 38.49 0.42
CA SER A 69 -26.85 39.10 1.30
C SER A 69 -27.45 40.28 2.08
N SER A 70 -26.70 40.81 3.06
CA SER A 70 -27.02 42.06 3.77
C SER A 70 -26.29 43.27 3.17
N GLY A 71 -25.89 43.19 1.90
CA GLY A 71 -25.16 44.26 1.21
C GLY A 71 -23.76 44.57 1.79
N GLY A 72 -23.16 43.62 2.52
CA GLY A 72 -21.89 43.79 3.23
C GLY A 72 -22.00 44.49 4.58
N ALA A 73 -23.22 44.85 5.02
CA ALA A 73 -23.50 45.55 6.26
C ALA A 73 -24.00 44.64 7.40
N GLY A 74 -23.90 43.32 7.24
CA GLY A 74 -24.18 42.34 8.28
C GLY A 74 -23.30 42.56 9.51
N SER A 75 -23.87 42.38 10.70
CA SER A 75 -23.12 42.56 11.96
C SER A 75 -22.29 41.33 12.36
N GLU A 76 -22.53 40.19 11.71
CA GLU A 76 -21.89 38.90 11.94
C GLU A 76 -21.93 38.10 10.62
N LEU A 77 -20.86 37.36 10.29
CA LEU A 77 -20.78 36.52 9.10
C LEU A 77 -21.02 35.05 9.45
N ARG A 78 -21.95 34.36 8.76
CA ARG A 78 -22.28 32.95 9.01
C ARG A 78 -22.33 32.13 7.73
N ILE A 79 -21.95 30.87 7.82
CA ILE A 79 -22.08 29.91 6.73
C ILE A 79 -23.55 29.50 6.60
N THR A 80 -24.14 29.79 5.44
CA THR A 80 -25.51 29.39 5.09
C THR A 80 -25.54 28.05 4.39
N ARG A 81 -24.49 27.72 3.63
CA ARG A 81 -24.37 26.48 2.88
C ARG A 81 -22.90 26.10 2.70
N HIS A 82 -22.61 24.81 2.78
CA HIS A 82 -21.37 24.24 2.25
C HIS A 82 -21.73 23.03 1.38
N SER A 83 -21.06 22.89 0.26
CA SER A 83 -21.34 21.85 -0.74
C SER A 83 -20.09 21.57 -1.54
N TRP A 84 -20.07 20.48 -2.29
CA TRP A 84 -18.99 20.17 -3.23
C TRP A 84 -19.54 19.88 -4.62
N GLY A 85 -18.69 20.09 -5.63
CA GLY A 85 -19.03 19.89 -7.03
C GLY A 85 -17.80 19.78 -7.93
N ARG A 86 -18.03 19.90 -9.24
CA ARG A 86 -16.99 19.93 -10.28
C ARG A 86 -16.76 21.37 -10.72
N LEU A 87 -15.52 21.84 -10.67
CA LEU A 87 -15.12 23.17 -11.13
C LEU A 87 -14.75 23.12 -12.62
N LEU A 88 -15.28 24.06 -13.41
CA LEU A 88 -15.00 24.15 -14.85
C LEU A 88 -15.40 25.52 -15.43
N ASP A 89 -14.95 25.79 -16.65
CA ASP A 89 -15.39 26.97 -17.41
C ASP A 89 -16.65 26.69 -18.22
N VAL A 90 -17.54 27.67 -18.30
CA VAL A 90 -18.82 27.55 -19.00
C VAL A 90 -18.84 28.41 -20.25
N TYR A 91 -19.07 27.75 -21.39
CA TYR A 91 -19.24 28.36 -22.69
C TYR A 91 -20.69 28.32 -23.15
N ALA A 92 -21.06 29.31 -23.95
CA ALA A 92 -22.28 29.33 -24.75
C ALA A 92 -21.96 29.30 -26.25
N MET A 93 -23.00 29.25 -27.09
CA MET A 93 -22.88 29.46 -28.53
C MET A 93 -23.24 30.90 -28.90
N ASP A 94 -22.58 31.48 -29.88
CA ASP A 94 -23.01 32.74 -30.51
C ASP A 94 -23.97 32.50 -31.69
N GLY A 95 -24.37 33.58 -32.38
CA GLY A 95 -25.23 33.51 -33.57
C GLY A 95 -24.60 32.81 -34.78
N SER A 96 -23.30 32.55 -34.77
CA SER A 96 -22.55 31.81 -35.79
C SER A 96 -22.31 30.34 -35.41
N GLY A 97 -22.63 29.95 -34.17
CA GLY A 97 -22.33 28.62 -33.61
C GLY A 97 -20.92 28.49 -33.04
N THR A 98 -20.23 29.60 -32.81
CA THR A 98 -18.90 29.65 -32.18
C THR A 98 -19.04 29.72 -30.66
N ARG A 99 -18.07 29.15 -29.93
CA ARG A 99 -18.05 29.16 -28.47
C ARG A 99 -17.69 30.54 -27.91
N VAL A 100 -18.46 31.02 -26.93
CA VAL A 100 -18.22 32.26 -26.18
C VAL A 100 -18.14 31.92 -24.70
N LEU A 101 -17.05 32.33 -24.04
CA LEU A 101 -16.88 32.13 -22.59
C LEU A 101 -17.88 33.00 -21.83
N MET A 102 -18.62 32.41 -20.90
CA MET A 102 -19.65 33.10 -20.12
C MET A 102 -19.29 33.21 -18.64
N ASN A 103 -18.71 32.14 -18.08
CA ASN A 103 -18.33 32.05 -16.67
C ASN A 103 -17.03 31.23 -16.56
N GLU A 104 -16.07 31.70 -15.77
CA GLU A 104 -14.85 30.97 -15.42
C GLU A 104 -15.00 30.37 -14.03
N ASP A 105 -14.27 29.29 -13.72
CA ASP A 105 -14.23 28.68 -12.38
C ASP A 105 -15.66 28.47 -11.79
N PHE A 106 -16.58 27.93 -12.59
CA PHE A 106 -17.97 27.75 -12.20
C PHE A 106 -18.21 26.34 -11.64
N LEU A 107 -18.80 26.26 -10.44
CA LEU A 107 -19.07 24.98 -9.78
C LEU A 107 -20.41 24.36 -10.24
N VAL A 108 -20.36 23.15 -10.81
CA VAL A 108 -21.53 22.43 -11.33
C VAL A 108 -21.78 21.09 -10.64
N ASP A 109 -22.96 20.51 -10.88
CA ASP A 109 -23.34 19.16 -10.46
C ASP A 109 -22.29 18.14 -10.94
N PRO A 110 -21.64 17.39 -10.03
CA PRO A 110 -20.65 16.39 -10.39
C PRO A 110 -21.21 15.22 -11.22
N SER A 111 -22.54 15.05 -11.26
CA SER A 111 -23.24 14.04 -12.05
C SER A 111 -23.73 14.53 -13.42
N LEU A 112 -23.41 15.77 -13.81
CA LEU A 112 -23.73 16.30 -15.13
C LEU A 112 -22.98 15.52 -16.22
N VAL A 113 -23.69 15.15 -17.29
CA VAL A 113 -23.14 14.40 -18.43
C VAL A 113 -23.52 15.06 -19.75
N THR A 114 -22.69 14.84 -20.77
CA THR A 114 -22.97 15.28 -22.15
C THR A 114 -24.25 14.62 -22.67
N ASP A 115 -25.20 15.44 -23.11
CA ASP A 115 -26.44 14.98 -23.76
C ASP A 115 -26.49 15.33 -25.26
N ASN A 116 -25.55 16.15 -25.75
CA ASN A 116 -25.51 16.68 -27.13
C ASN A 116 -26.77 17.48 -27.56
N PHE A 117 -27.60 17.90 -26.60
CA PHE A 117 -28.79 18.70 -26.83
C PHE A 117 -28.75 20.02 -26.06
N ASN A 118 -28.45 19.96 -24.76
CA ASN A 118 -28.34 21.10 -23.87
C ASN A 118 -26.91 21.30 -23.38
N TYR A 119 -26.21 20.21 -23.09
CA TYR A 119 -24.89 20.19 -22.47
C TYR A 119 -23.92 19.35 -23.27
N VAL A 120 -22.71 19.88 -23.43
CA VAL A 120 -21.53 19.16 -23.87
C VAL A 120 -20.43 19.44 -22.86
N LEU A 121 -20.10 18.43 -22.07
CA LEU A 121 -18.95 18.41 -21.17
C LEU A 121 -17.77 17.82 -21.94
N GLU A 122 -16.68 18.57 -21.99
CA GLU A 122 -15.44 18.20 -22.68
C GLU A 122 -14.26 18.35 -21.73
N THR A 123 -13.27 17.48 -21.89
CA THR A 123 -11.96 17.60 -21.26
C THR A 123 -10.94 17.75 -22.37
N SER A 124 -10.09 18.78 -22.27
CA SER A 124 -8.98 18.94 -23.20
C SER A 124 -7.94 17.84 -22.94
N PRO A 125 -7.51 17.09 -23.97
CA PRO A 125 -6.62 15.95 -23.80
C PRO A 125 -5.16 16.33 -23.53
N VAL A 126 -4.81 17.62 -23.46
CA VAL A 126 -3.41 18.05 -23.29
C VAL A 126 -3.20 18.84 -22.00
N ASN A 127 -4.14 19.72 -21.63
CA ASN A 127 -4.04 20.51 -20.39
C ASN A 127 -5.04 20.05 -19.31
N SER A 128 -5.79 18.98 -19.56
CA SER A 128 -6.79 18.40 -18.65
C SER A 128 -7.91 19.37 -18.21
N GLN A 129 -8.03 20.54 -18.82
CA GLN A 129 -9.05 21.53 -18.48
C GLN A 129 -10.42 21.01 -18.89
N GLN A 130 -11.38 21.08 -17.97
CA GLN A 130 -12.76 20.69 -18.21
C GLN A 130 -13.59 21.92 -18.56
N VAL A 131 -14.45 21.78 -19.57
CA VAL A 131 -15.34 22.85 -20.03
C VAL A 131 -16.75 22.33 -20.21
N LEU A 132 -17.74 23.15 -19.84
CA LEU A 132 -19.15 22.90 -20.08
C LEU A 132 -19.66 23.84 -21.17
N VAL A 133 -20.03 23.30 -22.32
CA VAL A 133 -20.72 24.05 -23.37
C VAL A 133 -22.23 23.88 -23.23
N ILE A 134 -22.91 24.99 -22.97
CA ILE A 134 -24.37 25.07 -22.98
C ILE A 134 -24.81 25.47 -24.40
N LEU A 135 -25.52 24.57 -25.10
CA LEU A 135 -25.80 24.66 -26.54
C LEU A 135 -26.94 25.65 -26.90
N TYR A 136 -26.93 26.85 -26.30
CA TYR A 136 -27.89 27.91 -26.57
C TYR A 136 -27.20 29.19 -27.05
N ASN A 137 -27.81 29.85 -28.05
CA ASN A 137 -27.31 31.08 -28.64
C ASN A 137 -27.48 32.29 -27.69
N VAL A 138 -26.39 32.82 -27.14
CA VAL A 138 -26.45 33.98 -26.23
C VAL A 138 -26.67 35.33 -26.90
N ASP A 139 -26.56 35.44 -28.23
CA ASP A 139 -26.91 36.68 -28.95
C ASP A 139 -28.42 36.88 -29.08
N ASP A 140 -29.20 35.82 -28.91
CA ASP A 140 -30.66 35.89 -28.90
C ASP A 140 -31.17 36.43 -27.55
N THR A 141 -31.26 37.75 -27.49
CA THR A 141 -31.75 38.55 -26.35
C THR A 141 -33.29 38.66 -26.31
N SER A 142 -34.01 37.98 -27.21
CA SER A 142 -35.47 37.97 -27.16
C SER A 142 -35.97 37.33 -25.86
N GLN A 143 -37.15 37.75 -25.38
CA GLN A 143 -37.72 37.20 -24.15
C GLN A 143 -38.00 35.69 -24.32
N GLY A 144 -37.32 34.84 -23.55
CA GLY A 144 -37.39 33.38 -23.71
C GLY A 144 -36.53 32.83 -24.87
N GLY A 145 -35.73 33.68 -25.50
CA GLY A 145 -34.73 33.34 -26.49
C GLY A 145 -33.52 32.61 -25.92
N GLY A 146 -32.52 32.38 -26.76
CA GLY A 146 -31.33 31.59 -26.42
C GLY A 146 -30.60 32.05 -25.16
N ARG A 147 -30.45 33.36 -24.91
CA ARG A 147 -29.81 33.87 -23.68
C ARG A 147 -30.61 33.53 -22.42
N SER A 148 -31.94 33.64 -22.48
CA SER A 148 -32.80 33.26 -21.33
C SER A 148 -32.71 31.77 -21.02
N LYS A 149 -32.61 30.93 -22.06
CA LYS A 149 -32.43 29.47 -21.90
C LYS A 149 -31.06 29.12 -21.36
N PHE A 150 -30.00 29.78 -21.83
CA PHE A 150 -28.65 29.59 -21.30
C PHE A 150 -28.63 29.70 -19.77
N TYR A 151 -29.12 30.82 -19.21
CA TYR A 151 -29.14 31.01 -17.75
C TYR A 151 -30.05 30.02 -17.00
N GLN A 152 -31.15 29.58 -17.63
CA GLN A 152 -31.99 28.53 -17.04
C GLN A 152 -31.22 27.21 -16.90
N TYR A 153 -30.48 26.82 -17.93
CA TYR A 153 -29.68 25.58 -17.92
C TYR A 153 -28.40 25.73 -17.10
N LEU A 154 -27.82 26.93 -16.99
CA LEU A 154 -26.72 27.21 -16.05
C LEU A 154 -27.16 26.97 -14.60
N LYS A 155 -28.31 27.53 -14.20
CA LYS A 155 -28.87 27.30 -12.86
C LYS A 155 -29.24 25.84 -12.60
N LEU A 156 -29.69 25.11 -13.62
CA LEU A 156 -29.94 23.67 -13.48
C LEU A 156 -28.64 22.89 -13.28
N ALA A 157 -27.56 23.25 -14.00
CA ALA A 157 -26.25 22.65 -13.83
C ALA A 157 -25.69 22.90 -12.42
N GLU A 158 -25.87 24.08 -11.85
CA GLU A 158 -25.46 24.41 -10.47
C GLU A 158 -26.32 23.70 -9.41
N SER A 159 -27.63 23.54 -9.65
CA SER A 159 -28.58 23.09 -8.63
C SER A 159 -28.31 21.70 -8.05
N GLY A 160 -27.49 20.90 -8.72
CA GLY A 160 -27.16 19.53 -8.34
C GLY A 160 -25.88 19.33 -7.52
N ILE A 161 -25.17 20.40 -7.11
CA ILE A 161 -24.02 20.28 -6.19
C ILE A 161 -24.42 19.60 -4.87
N LYS A 162 -23.51 18.82 -4.28
CA LYS A 162 -23.83 17.92 -3.15
C LYS A 162 -23.53 18.57 -1.80
N PRO A 163 -24.43 18.50 -0.81
CA PRO A 163 -24.19 19.11 0.51
C PRO A 163 -23.13 18.34 1.30
N ILE A 164 -22.44 19.05 2.20
CA ILE A 164 -21.58 18.46 3.24
C ILE A 164 -22.34 18.50 4.56
N ASP A 165 -22.26 17.45 5.37
CA ASP A 165 -22.89 17.40 6.70
C ASP A 165 -21.92 17.87 7.78
N ASP A 166 -22.41 18.63 8.77
CA ASP A 166 -21.63 19.04 9.94
C ASP A 166 -21.57 17.88 10.96
N THR A 167 -20.43 17.19 11.01
CA THR A 167 -20.22 15.95 11.77
C THR A 167 -19.31 16.11 13.00
N GLY A 168 -18.89 17.33 13.34
CA GLY A 168 -18.07 17.60 14.53
C GLY A 168 -16.56 17.76 14.26
N ILE A 169 -15.72 17.68 15.31
CA ILE A 169 -14.25 17.91 15.27
C ILE A 169 -13.43 16.60 15.29
N SER A 170 -13.99 15.49 15.78
CA SER A 170 -13.33 14.17 15.81
C SER A 170 -14.28 13.06 16.29
N GLY A 171 -14.07 11.83 15.85
CA GLY A 171 -14.78 10.63 16.35
C GLY A 171 -14.97 9.55 15.28
N SER A 172 -15.40 8.35 15.69
CA SER A 172 -15.92 7.33 14.78
C SER A 172 -17.35 7.71 14.37
N GLY A 173 -17.62 7.87 13.08
CA GLY A 173 -18.93 8.29 12.58
C GLY A 173 -19.06 8.18 11.07
N LEU A 174 -20.26 8.44 10.54
CA LEU A 174 -20.48 8.56 9.10
C LEU A 174 -20.16 10.00 8.69
N PHE A 175 -19.01 10.18 8.03
CA PHE A 175 -18.59 11.46 7.46
C PHE A 175 -19.06 11.56 6.00
N THR A 176 -19.40 12.77 5.53
CA THR A 176 -19.68 12.99 4.11
C THR A 176 -18.45 12.62 3.29
N MET A 177 -18.63 11.75 2.30
CA MET A 177 -17.59 11.45 1.32
C MET A 177 -17.48 12.62 0.34
N VAL A 178 -16.29 13.17 0.20
CA VAL A 178 -15.94 14.19 -0.79
C VAL A 178 -14.90 13.59 -1.73
N PRO A 179 -15.13 13.61 -3.05
CA PRO A 179 -14.13 13.14 -3.99
C PRO A 179 -12.82 13.91 -3.88
N ARG A 180 -11.70 13.25 -4.15
CA ARG A 180 -10.35 13.77 -3.89
C ARG A 180 -10.00 15.01 -4.71
N ASN A 181 -10.53 15.10 -5.93
CA ASN A 181 -10.39 16.20 -6.88
C ASN A 181 -11.66 17.06 -7.00
N ALA A 182 -12.55 17.05 -5.99
CA ALA A 182 -13.70 17.94 -5.96
C ALA A 182 -13.34 19.29 -5.32
N THR A 183 -14.06 20.33 -5.73
CA THR A 183 -13.96 21.66 -5.13
C THR A 183 -15.06 21.83 -4.09
N ILE A 184 -14.71 22.35 -2.93
CA ILE A 184 -15.65 22.69 -1.85
C ILE A 184 -16.06 24.15 -1.98
N MET A 185 -17.36 24.42 -1.99
CA MET A 185 -17.91 25.76 -1.87
C MET A 185 -18.43 26.01 -0.45
N VAL A 186 -18.13 27.21 0.06
CA VAL A 186 -18.65 27.73 1.33
C VAL A 186 -19.36 29.05 1.05
N GLN A 187 -20.68 29.08 1.26
CA GLN A 187 -21.53 30.26 1.08
C GLN A 187 -21.85 30.90 2.42
N PHE A 188 -21.84 32.23 2.46
CA PHE A 188 -22.13 33.03 3.63
C PHE A 188 -23.46 33.78 3.53
N ASP A 189 -23.95 34.35 4.64
CA ASP A 189 -25.17 35.17 4.72
C ASP A 189 -24.95 36.65 4.32
N ASP A 190 -23.72 37.05 4.02
CA ASP A 190 -23.36 38.41 3.61
C ASP A 190 -22.17 38.44 2.63
N LEU A 191 -21.89 39.62 2.06
CA LEU A 191 -20.76 39.85 1.16
C LEU A 191 -19.42 39.70 1.88
N LEU A 192 -18.39 39.22 1.19
CA LEU A 192 -17.05 38.96 1.72
C LEU A 192 -16.04 40.02 1.26
N ASP A 193 -15.11 40.38 2.13
CA ASP A 193 -13.95 41.21 1.77
C ASP A 193 -12.81 40.34 1.24
N SER A 194 -12.54 40.45 -0.06
CA SER A 194 -11.47 39.69 -0.74
C SER A 194 -10.07 40.02 -0.22
N ALA A 195 -9.85 41.20 0.37
CA ALA A 195 -8.56 41.56 0.95
C ALA A 195 -8.25 40.80 2.25
N THR A 196 -9.24 40.12 2.84
CA THR A 196 -9.09 39.31 4.05
C THR A 196 -9.02 37.81 3.80
N LEU A 197 -9.07 37.37 2.55
CA LEU A 197 -8.95 35.96 2.19
C LEU A 197 -7.50 35.63 1.85
N ASP A 198 -6.94 34.70 2.61
CA ASP A 198 -5.66 34.06 2.34
C ASP A 198 -5.62 32.63 2.92
N ALA A 199 -4.51 31.91 2.69
CA ALA A 199 -4.29 30.54 3.17
C ALA A 199 -4.26 30.42 4.72
N THR A 200 -4.19 31.53 5.46
CA THR A 200 -4.25 31.53 6.92
C THR A 200 -5.69 31.62 7.41
N THR A 201 -6.54 32.39 6.74
CA THR A 201 -7.96 32.61 7.08
C THR A 201 -8.90 31.48 6.67
N VAL A 202 -8.52 30.65 5.70
CA VAL A 202 -9.21 29.40 5.36
C VAL A 202 -8.17 28.32 5.16
N ARG A 203 -8.21 27.27 5.98
CA ARG A 203 -7.18 26.23 6.04
C ARG A 203 -7.76 24.88 5.71
N MET A 204 -7.06 24.09 4.91
CA MET A 204 -7.34 22.67 4.74
C MET A 204 -6.34 21.83 5.54
N LEU A 205 -6.81 20.84 6.28
CA LEU A 205 -5.98 19.92 7.06
C LEU A 205 -6.31 18.46 6.70
N ILE A 206 -5.31 17.59 6.67
CA ILE A 206 -5.40 16.18 6.31
C ILE A 206 -4.77 15.26 7.36
N GLY A 207 -5.01 13.95 7.23
CA GLY A 207 -4.52 12.89 8.12
C GLY A 207 -5.60 12.35 9.05
N SER A 208 -5.29 11.27 9.78
CA SER A 208 -6.19 10.67 10.78
C SER A 208 -5.44 10.53 12.12
N PRO A 209 -5.54 11.51 13.05
CA PRO A 209 -6.38 12.71 13.00
C PRO A 209 -5.87 13.81 12.05
N SER A 210 -6.77 14.67 11.56
CA SER A 210 -6.49 15.65 10.50
C SER A 210 -5.74 16.88 10.99
N VAL A 211 -4.43 16.78 11.21
CA VAL A 211 -3.61 17.85 11.80
C VAL A 211 -2.53 18.40 10.87
N ILE A 212 -2.37 17.81 9.69
CA ILE A 212 -1.32 18.17 8.73
C ILE A 212 -1.89 19.21 7.76
N PRO A 213 -1.29 20.41 7.62
CA PRO A 213 -1.73 21.39 6.62
C PRO A 213 -1.67 20.85 5.19
N PHE A 214 -2.69 21.18 4.41
CA PHE A 214 -2.79 20.87 2.98
C PHE A 214 -2.91 22.18 2.19
N GLU A 215 -2.08 22.33 1.16
CA GLU A 215 -2.03 23.52 0.31
C GLU A 215 -3.08 23.42 -0.80
N ALA A 216 -4.30 23.85 -0.49
CA ALA A 216 -5.40 23.97 -1.45
C ALA A 216 -5.40 25.35 -2.13
N ARG A 217 -5.91 25.44 -3.37
CA ARG A 217 -6.18 26.72 -4.03
C ARG A 217 -7.48 27.30 -3.45
N VAL A 218 -7.39 28.44 -2.77
CA VAL A 218 -8.54 29.10 -2.11
C VAL A 218 -8.76 30.48 -2.70
N PHE A 219 -9.96 30.75 -3.20
CA PHE A 219 -10.30 32.02 -3.86
C PHE A 219 -11.79 32.35 -3.75
N MET A 220 -12.13 33.60 -4.06
CA MET A 220 -13.52 34.08 -4.09
C MET A 220 -14.23 33.60 -5.36
N ASP A 221 -15.49 33.19 -5.24
CA ASP A 221 -16.31 32.87 -6.41
C ASP A 221 -16.67 34.15 -7.16
N SER A 222 -16.16 34.30 -8.38
CA SER A 222 -16.42 35.45 -9.27
C SER A 222 -17.82 35.43 -9.88
N ASN A 223 -18.55 34.32 -9.76
CA ASN A 223 -19.85 34.12 -10.40
C ASN A 223 -21.03 34.42 -9.48
N HIS A 224 -20.83 34.50 -8.16
CA HIS A 224 -21.89 34.62 -7.17
C HIS A 224 -21.62 35.69 -6.13
N GLY A 225 -22.54 36.65 -5.98
CA GLY A 225 -22.34 37.79 -5.08
C GLY A 225 -23.41 38.85 -5.18
N ASP A 226 -23.06 40.11 -4.93
CA ASP A 226 -23.87 41.27 -5.27
C ASP A 226 -22.94 42.47 -5.54
N LEU A 227 -23.50 43.52 -6.12
CA LEU A 227 -22.83 44.78 -6.36
C LEU A 227 -23.00 45.70 -5.14
N ALA A 228 -21.93 46.29 -4.63
CA ALA A 228 -21.96 47.24 -3.51
C ALA A 228 -20.84 48.29 -3.65
N ASP A 229 -21.00 49.44 -2.99
CA ASP A 229 -19.97 50.50 -2.92
C ASP A 229 -19.33 50.46 -1.53
N HIS A 230 -18.14 49.88 -1.44
CA HIS A 230 -17.36 49.81 -0.18
C HIS A 230 -15.91 50.26 -0.34
N ASP A 231 -15.39 50.43 -1.56
CA ASP A 231 -14.01 50.83 -1.80
C ASP A 231 -13.77 52.37 -1.68
N GLY A 232 -14.85 53.13 -1.51
CA GLY A 232 -14.84 54.59 -1.36
C GLY A 232 -14.63 55.37 -2.65
N LYS A 233 -14.62 54.70 -3.81
CA LYS A 233 -14.68 55.31 -5.14
C LYS A 233 -16.14 55.39 -5.60
N SER A 234 -16.39 56.22 -6.61
CA SER A 234 -17.74 56.31 -7.19
C SER A 234 -17.94 55.15 -8.15
N GLY A 235 -18.77 54.18 -7.78
CA GLY A 235 -19.04 52.99 -8.58
C GLY A 235 -19.91 52.02 -7.79
N LEU A 236 -20.28 50.91 -8.42
CA LEU A 236 -20.61 49.71 -7.67
C LEU A 236 -19.51 48.71 -8.01
N GLU A 237 -18.98 48.02 -7.01
CA GLU A 237 -17.98 46.97 -7.17
C GLU A 237 -18.61 45.60 -6.89
N PHE A 238 -18.04 44.54 -7.46
CA PHE A 238 -18.44 43.18 -7.16
C PHE A 238 -17.84 42.68 -5.86
N TYR A 239 -18.68 42.07 -5.01
CA TYR A 239 -18.24 41.31 -3.84
C TYR A 239 -18.90 39.92 -3.83
N SER A 240 -18.11 38.89 -3.59
CA SER A 240 -18.61 37.52 -3.53
C SER A 240 -19.30 37.21 -2.20
N THR A 241 -20.23 36.26 -2.21
CA THR A 241 -20.77 35.63 -0.98
C THR A 241 -20.21 34.22 -0.75
N ARG A 242 -19.32 33.74 -1.63
CA ARG A 242 -18.84 32.36 -1.64
C ARG A 242 -17.33 32.27 -1.76
N ILE A 243 -16.78 31.26 -1.10
CA ILE A 243 -15.39 30.85 -1.22
C ILE A 243 -15.35 29.48 -1.88
N LEU A 244 -14.42 29.30 -2.80
CA LEU A 244 -14.08 28.01 -3.41
C LEU A 244 -12.74 27.53 -2.83
N ILE A 245 -12.72 26.28 -2.41
CA ILE A 245 -11.54 25.55 -1.93
C ILE A 245 -11.33 24.42 -2.93
N ASP A 246 -10.39 24.61 -3.84
CA ASP A 246 -10.03 23.61 -4.82
C ASP A 246 -8.87 22.74 -4.31
N MET A 247 -9.09 21.44 -4.34
CA MET A 247 -8.17 20.46 -3.77
C MET A 247 -7.07 20.06 -4.74
N THR A 248 -7.23 20.40 -6.02
CA THR A 248 -6.24 20.17 -7.07
C THR A 248 -5.65 21.49 -7.55
N VAL A 249 -4.44 21.43 -8.10
CA VAL A 249 -3.74 22.55 -8.73
C VAL A 249 -3.02 22.00 -9.95
N SER A 250 -3.45 22.41 -11.15
CA SER A 250 -2.77 22.11 -12.41
C SER A 250 -1.51 22.96 -12.59
N GLU A 251 -0.66 22.62 -13.57
CA GLU A 251 0.52 23.42 -13.92
C GLU A 251 0.16 24.86 -14.34
N MET A 252 -0.95 25.02 -15.08
CA MET A 252 -1.44 26.33 -15.52
C MET A 252 -1.89 27.17 -14.33
N GLU A 253 -2.66 26.59 -13.40
CA GLU A 253 -3.12 27.30 -12.20
C GLU A 253 -1.97 27.62 -11.23
N SER A 254 -0.99 26.72 -11.13
CA SER A 254 0.26 26.98 -10.40
C SER A 254 0.96 28.22 -10.96
N PHE A 255 1.03 28.36 -12.28
CA PHE A 255 1.64 29.52 -12.94
C PHE A 255 0.86 30.82 -12.73
N GLU A 256 -0.47 30.77 -12.72
CA GLU A 256 -1.34 31.93 -12.54
C GLU A 256 -1.40 32.43 -11.09
N THR A 257 -1.15 31.56 -10.11
CA THR A 257 -1.15 31.92 -8.69
C THR A 257 0.10 32.72 -8.28
N THR A 258 -0.07 33.72 -7.41
CA THR A 258 1.04 34.55 -6.90
C THR A 258 1.03 34.61 -5.37
N PRO A 259 2.03 34.02 -4.68
CA PRO A 259 3.11 33.19 -5.22
C PRO A 259 2.59 31.87 -5.83
N PRO A 260 3.34 31.23 -6.75
CA PRO A 260 2.94 29.95 -7.36
C PRO A 260 2.71 28.88 -6.31
N LEU A 261 1.55 28.21 -6.38
CA LEU A 261 1.25 27.02 -5.57
C LEU A 261 1.95 25.79 -6.17
N PRO A 262 2.35 24.78 -5.36
CA PRO A 262 2.83 23.51 -5.91
C PRO A 262 1.74 22.82 -6.75
N VAL A 263 2.15 22.19 -7.84
CA VAL A 263 1.26 21.38 -8.67
C VAL A 263 0.78 20.17 -7.87
N ASN A 264 -0.53 19.93 -7.87
CA ASN A 264 -1.17 18.82 -7.19
C ASN A 264 -2.36 18.31 -8.00
N ALA A 265 -2.13 17.27 -8.79
CA ALA A 265 -3.19 16.66 -9.59
C ALA A 265 -3.94 15.52 -8.86
N ILE A 266 -3.37 15.02 -7.76
CA ILE A 266 -3.90 13.87 -7.00
C ILE A 266 -5.04 14.30 -6.06
N GLY A 267 -5.02 15.56 -5.60
CA GLY A 267 -6.01 16.09 -4.68
C GLY A 267 -5.80 15.63 -3.23
N LEU A 268 -6.90 15.41 -2.49
CA LEU A 268 -6.84 14.91 -1.11
C LEU A 268 -6.24 13.49 -1.04
N PRO A 269 -5.55 13.10 0.05
CA PRO A 269 -5.14 11.71 0.26
C PRO A 269 -6.36 10.79 0.40
N ALA A 270 -6.27 9.56 -0.12
CA ALA A 270 -7.35 8.58 -0.04
C ALA A 270 -7.69 8.24 1.43
N SER A 271 -8.98 8.01 1.72
CA SER A 271 -9.37 7.42 3.00
C SER A 271 -9.24 5.90 2.95
N ILE A 272 -8.65 5.34 4.00
CA ILE A 272 -8.55 3.88 4.21
C ILE A 272 -9.67 3.33 5.12
N ASN A 273 -10.51 4.21 5.69
CA ASN A 273 -11.53 3.82 6.64
C ASN A 273 -12.82 4.65 6.46
N THR A 274 -13.94 3.97 6.28
CA THR A 274 -15.26 4.60 6.10
C THR A 274 -15.78 5.33 7.34
N GLN A 275 -15.23 5.04 8.52
CA GLN A 275 -15.70 5.57 9.81
C GLN A 275 -14.87 6.72 10.37
N LEU A 276 -13.78 7.11 9.70
CA LEU A 276 -12.86 8.14 10.17
C LEU A 276 -12.80 9.30 9.18
N SER A 277 -12.71 10.52 9.72
CA SER A 277 -12.36 11.72 8.97
C SER A 277 -10.86 11.72 8.71
N ASN A 278 -10.47 11.91 7.45
CA ASN A 278 -9.08 12.10 7.06
C ASN A 278 -8.81 13.50 6.50
N ALA A 279 -9.82 14.37 6.41
CA ALA A 279 -9.69 15.73 5.92
C ALA A 279 -10.66 16.69 6.64
N GLN A 280 -10.26 17.94 6.85
CA GLN A 280 -11.13 18.97 7.43
C GLN A 280 -10.73 20.37 6.96
N PHE A 281 -11.71 21.24 6.70
CA PHE A 281 -11.44 22.66 6.51
C PHE A 281 -11.75 23.46 7.79
N ARG A 282 -10.95 24.49 8.03
CA ARG A 282 -10.99 25.34 9.22
C ARG A 282 -11.00 26.81 8.86
N ILE A 283 -11.84 27.59 9.54
CA ILE A 283 -11.91 29.05 9.41
C ILE A 283 -11.70 29.67 10.79
N PRO A 284 -10.55 30.32 11.05
CA PRO A 284 -10.31 31.09 12.27
C PRO A 284 -11.36 32.17 12.51
N THR A 285 -11.84 32.29 13.74
CA THR A 285 -12.81 33.34 14.14
C THR A 285 -12.16 34.47 14.97
N ARG A 286 -10.91 34.29 15.40
CA ARG A 286 -10.10 35.32 16.07
C ARG A 286 -8.65 35.27 15.59
N ALA A 287 -8.00 36.43 15.53
CA ALA A 287 -6.59 36.54 15.23
C ALA A 287 -5.72 36.01 16.38
N ASP A 288 -4.60 35.37 16.02
CA ASP A 288 -3.54 34.93 16.92
C ASP A 288 -2.17 35.17 16.27
N PRO A 289 -1.55 36.34 16.52
CA PRO A 289 -0.28 36.71 15.90
C PRO A 289 0.89 35.79 16.26
N ILE A 290 0.79 35.00 17.34
CA ILE A 290 1.85 34.07 17.74
C ILE A 290 1.93 32.89 16.78
N LEU A 291 0.80 32.51 16.16
CA LEU A 291 0.70 31.45 15.17
C LEU A 291 0.71 31.97 13.72
N GLY A 292 1.04 33.24 13.51
CA GLY A 292 1.02 33.88 12.19
C GLY A 292 -0.38 34.14 11.64
N GLN A 293 -1.43 34.10 12.47
CA GLN A 293 -2.79 34.49 12.09
C GLN A 293 -3.03 35.96 12.44
N ASP A 294 -2.64 36.88 11.56
CA ASP A 294 -2.66 38.32 11.86
C ASP A 294 -4.02 39.00 11.58
N HIS A 295 -4.88 38.36 10.78
CA HIS A 295 -6.23 38.82 10.45
C HIS A 295 -7.21 37.65 10.37
N VAL A 296 -8.48 37.88 10.08
CA VAL A 296 -9.52 36.85 9.92
C VAL A 296 -10.42 37.22 8.75
N LEU A 297 -11.14 36.25 8.19
CA LEU A 297 -12.12 36.50 7.14
C LEU A 297 -13.23 37.42 7.65
N THR A 298 -13.50 38.52 6.93
CA THR A 298 -14.55 39.50 7.26
C THR A 298 -15.44 39.85 6.08
N ASN A 299 -16.60 40.47 6.36
CA ASN A 299 -17.33 41.23 5.36
C ASN A 299 -16.66 42.61 5.10
N PRO A 300 -17.05 43.36 4.04
CA PRO A 300 -16.48 44.68 3.73
C PRO A 300 -16.59 45.72 4.85
N THR A 301 -17.51 45.54 5.81
CA THR A 301 -17.64 46.42 6.99
C THR A 301 -16.83 45.96 8.21
N GLY A 302 -16.00 44.92 8.08
CA GLY A 302 -15.03 44.48 9.08
C GLY A 302 -15.57 43.51 10.15
N HIS A 303 -16.71 42.85 9.91
CA HIS A 303 -17.28 41.87 10.83
C HIS A 303 -16.84 40.45 10.47
N ALA A 304 -16.29 39.73 11.45
CA ALA A 304 -15.73 38.39 11.28
C ALA A 304 -16.77 37.26 11.34
N VAL A 305 -16.31 36.05 10.99
CA VAL A 305 -17.07 34.81 11.10
C VAL A 305 -17.51 34.57 12.56
N ALA A 306 -18.82 34.38 12.74
CA ALA A 306 -19.44 34.24 14.05
C ALA A 306 -19.23 32.84 14.65
N THR A 307 -19.15 32.74 15.97
CA THR A 307 -19.05 31.46 16.71
C THR A 307 -20.41 30.92 17.15
N ASN A 308 -21.47 31.71 17.02
CA ASN A 308 -22.85 31.38 17.35
C ASN A 308 -23.66 31.07 16.09
N SER A 309 -24.48 30.02 16.15
CA SER A 309 -25.36 29.62 15.05
C SER A 309 -24.63 29.34 13.73
N ASN A 310 -23.39 28.83 13.80
CA ASN A 310 -22.50 28.65 12.66
C ASN A 310 -21.91 27.21 12.56
N GLY A 311 -22.61 26.24 13.14
CA GLY A 311 -22.18 24.84 13.21
C GLY A 311 -21.09 24.59 14.26
N THR A 312 -20.25 23.57 14.02
CA THR A 312 -19.20 23.13 14.93
C THR A 312 -18.03 24.12 15.04
N ILE A 313 -17.64 24.45 16.28
CA ILE A 313 -16.50 25.32 16.63
C ILE A 313 -15.53 24.57 17.55
N ASP A 314 -14.23 24.62 17.23
CA ASP A 314 -13.15 24.08 18.05
C ASP A 314 -12.66 25.12 19.07
N TYR A 315 -13.26 25.12 20.24
CA TYR A 315 -12.84 26.01 21.34
C TYR A 315 -11.48 25.61 21.96
N THR A 316 -10.90 24.46 21.57
CA THR A 316 -9.58 24.03 22.04
C THR A 316 -8.45 24.68 21.24
N SER A 317 -8.73 25.17 20.03
CA SER A 317 -7.74 25.91 19.24
C SER A 317 -7.59 27.37 19.72
N SER A 318 -6.40 27.93 19.55
CA SER A 318 -6.13 29.31 19.97
C SER A 318 -6.79 30.36 19.05
N THR A 319 -7.39 29.95 17.94
CA THR A 319 -8.11 30.78 16.96
C THR A 319 -9.63 30.51 16.91
N TRP A 320 -10.13 29.59 17.75
CA TRP A 320 -11.54 29.20 17.82
C TRP A 320 -12.10 28.87 16.44
N ASP A 321 -11.51 27.86 15.82
CA ASP A 321 -11.79 27.58 14.42
C ASP A 321 -13.20 27.04 14.24
N LEU A 322 -13.92 27.55 13.25
CA LEU A 322 -15.03 26.82 12.68
C LEU A 322 -14.48 25.61 11.93
N VAL A 323 -15.01 24.42 12.19
CA VAL A 323 -14.49 23.16 11.62
C VAL A 323 -15.58 22.44 10.85
N ARG A 324 -15.21 21.88 9.69
CA ARG A 324 -16.00 20.87 8.99
C ARG A 324 -15.10 19.69 8.64
N SER A 325 -15.44 18.53 9.19
CA SER A 325 -14.75 17.27 8.93
C SER A 325 -15.43 16.52 7.78
N VAL A 326 -14.62 15.96 6.88
CA VAL A 326 -15.06 15.17 5.75
C VAL A 326 -14.18 13.93 5.61
N ARG A 327 -14.69 12.94 4.88
CA ARG A 327 -13.91 11.79 4.44
C ARG A 327 -13.60 11.96 2.97
N ALA A 328 -12.33 11.99 2.60
CA ALA A 328 -11.95 11.90 1.20
C ALA A 328 -12.32 10.52 0.65
N GLY A 329 -12.67 10.44 -0.63
CA GLY A 329 -12.92 9.15 -1.28
C GLY A 329 -11.69 8.22 -1.28
N GLY A 330 -11.90 6.91 -1.40
CA GLY A 330 -10.79 5.96 -1.54
C GLY A 330 -11.19 4.56 -2.02
N THR A 331 -10.21 3.87 -2.63
CA THR A 331 -10.36 2.50 -3.16
C THR A 331 -10.65 1.48 -2.05
N ASP A 332 -9.92 1.53 -0.93
CA ASP A 332 -10.11 0.62 0.22
C ASP A 332 -11.49 0.75 0.87
N THR A 333 -12.14 1.89 0.66
CA THR A 333 -13.49 2.16 1.12
C THR A 333 -14.58 1.74 0.12
N ASN A 334 -14.20 1.16 -1.02
CA ASN A 334 -15.07 0.79 -2.14
C ASN A 334 -15.91 1.97 -2.67
N ASP A 335 -15.33 3.17 -2.68
CA ASP A 335 -16.00 4.32 -3.28
C ASP A 335 -15.95 4.21 -4.81
N PRO A 336 -17.00 4.66 -5.54
CA PRO A 336 -16.97 4.73 -7.00
C PRO A 336 -15.78 5.55 -7.50
N SER A 337 -15.28 5.20 -8.69
CA SER A 337 -14.18 5.91 -9.36
C SER A 337 -12.95 6.11 -8.46
N ASN A 338 -12.61 5.11 -7.63
CA ASN A 338 -11.50 5.16 -6.67
C ASN A 338 -11.52 6.36 -5.71
N GLY A 339 -12.70 6.97 -5.50
CA GLY A 339 -12.84 8.17 -4.69
C GLY A 339 -12.57 9.50 -5.41
N PHE A 340 -12.50 9.51 -6.73
CA PHE A 340 -12.42 10.71 -7.58
C PHE A 340 -13.80 11.07 -8.17
N LEU A 341 -13.91 12.27 -8.73
CA LEU A 341 -15.08 12.66 -9.52
C LEU A 341 -15.28 11.66 -10.67
N PRO A 342 -16.54 11.32 -11.02
CA PRO A 342 -16.79 10.39 -12.12
C PRO A 342 -16.16 10.88 -13.42
N ASP A 343 -15.26 10.09 -13.97
CA ASP A 343 -14.72 10.30 -15.31
C ASP A 343 -15.15 9.15 -16.22
N SER A 344 -15.53 9.50 -17.44
CA SER A 344 -15.93 8.56 -18.49
C SER A 344 -15.06 8.67 -19.74
N LEU A 345 -14.15 9.64 -19.77
CA LEU A 345 -13.16 9.78 -20.82
C LEU A 345 -11.95 8.94 -20.43
N PRO A 346 -11.57 7.96 -21.25
CA PRO A 346 -10.39 7.17 -20.98
C PRO A 346 -9.10 7.93 -21.35
N PRO A 347 -8.00 7.72 -20.62
CA PRO A 347 -6.74 8.41 -20.87
C PRO A 347 -6.15 8.06 -22.24
N VAL A 348 -5.40 9.01 -22.81
CA VAL A 348 -4.62 8.87 -24.05
C VAL A 348 -3.17 9.28 -23.84
N VAL A 349 -2.27 8.72 -24.64
CA VAL A 349 -0.86 9.15 -24.67
C VAL A 349 -0.75 10.47 -25.44
N VAL A 350 0.07 11.39 -24.95
CA VAL A 350 0.34 12.70 -25.56
C VAL A 350 1.81 12.75 -25.97
N GLY A 351 2.07 13.14 -27.22
CA GLY A 351 3.41 13.33 -27.75
C GLY A 351 3.83 14.79 -27.63
N GLU A 352 5.11 15.05 -27.38
CA GLU A 352 5.70 16.38 -27.43
C GLU A 352 6.72 16.46 -28.57
N GLN A 353 6.60 17.49 -29.41
CA GLN A 353 7.52 17.71 -30.52
C GLN A 353 8.10 19.12 -30.51
N SER A 354 9.42 19.21 -30.65
CA SER A 354 10.10 20.48 -30.87
C SER A 354 9.70 21.08 -32.22
N CYS A 355 9.28 22.35 -32.19
CA CYS A 355 8.93 23.11 -33.38
C CYS A 355 9.35 24.58 -33.24
N SER A 356 9.09 25.36 -34.28
CA SER A 356 9.28 26.80 -34.25
C SER A 356 8.17 27.54 -34.98
N ILE A 357 7.74 28.67 -34.43
CA ILE A 357 6.81 29.58 -35.08
C ILE A 357 7.63 30.49 -36.01
N SER A 358 7.33 30.44 -37.32
CA SER A 358 8.07 31.19 -38.33
C SER A 358 7.15 31.72 -39.45
N GLY A 359 7.73 32.29 -40.51
CA GLY A 359 6.98 32.71 -41.71
C GLY A 359 6.26 34.05 -41.60
N GLY A 360 6.33 34.73 -40.45
CA GLY A 360 5.76 36.07 -40.21
C GLY A 360 5.36 36.26 -38.74
N LEU A 361 4.91 37.46 -38.39
CA LEU A 361 4.31 37.70 -37.06
C LEU A 361 2.89 37.08 -37.02
N PRO A 362 2.44 36.58 -35.85
CA PRO A 362 1.04 36.20 -35.65
C PRO A 362 0.07 37.33 -36.01
N ILE A 363 -1.12 36.98 -36.50
CA ILE A 363 -2.18 37.93 -36.83
C ILE A 363 -3.32 37.74 -35.82
N SER A 364 -3.62 38.76 -35.00
CA SER A 364 -4.80 38.72 -34.12
C SER A 364 -6.10 38.71 -34.95
N LEU A 365 -7.00 37.79 -34.63
CA LEU A 365 -8.28 37.59 -35.30
C LEU A 365 -9.45 38.27 -34.57
N ASN A 366 -9.27 38.65 -33.31
CA ASN A 366 -10.29 39.26 -32.46
C ASN A 366 -9.77 40.42 -31.58
N PRO A 367 -9.13 41.46 -32.16
CA PRO A 367 -8.54 42.55 -31.38
C PRO A 367 -9.59 43.41 -30.66
N PRO A 368 -9.26 44.00 -29.49
CA PRO A 368 -10.09 45.03 -28.84
C PRO A 368 -10.23 46.31 -29.71
N PRO A 369 -11.35 47.08 -29.62
CA PRO A 369 -12.55 46.85 -28.83
C PRO A 369 -13.58 46.04 -29.64
N GLY A 370 -13.86 44.79 -29.22
CA GLY A 370 -14.79 43.90 -29.92
C GLY A 370 -14.44 42.41 -29.87
N GLY A 371 -13.26 42.06 -29.35
CA GLY A 371 -12.88 40.70 -28.96
C GLY A 371 -11.91 40.75 -27.78
N ASP A 372 -11.63 39.60 -27.18
CA ASP A 372 -10.74 39.43 -26.02
C ASP A 372 -9.23 39.48 -26.38
N GLY A 373 -8.88 39.57 -27.67
CA GLY A 373 -7.50 39.65 -28.13
C GLY A 373 -6.70 38.34 -28.03
N THR A 374 -7.32 37.22 -27.68
CA THR A 374 -6.65 35.92 -27.45
C THR A 374 -6.53 35.04 -28.69
N LEU A 375 -7.23 35.34 -29.79
CA LEU A 375 -7.27 34.50 -31.00
C LEU A 375 -6.26 34.98 -32.04
N PHE A 376 -5.42 34.07 -32.54
CA PHE A 376 -4.32 34.36 -33.46
C PHE A 376 -4.28 33.39 -34.64
N LEU A 377 -3.81 33.89 -35.79
CA LEU A 377 -3.40 33.06 -36.92
C LEU A 377 -1.87 33.04 -37.00
N LEU A 378 -1.29 31.87 -36.84
CA LEU A 378 0.14 31.62 -37.00
C LEU A 378 0.47 31.36 -38.48
N PRO A 379 1.38 32.13 -39.11
CA PRO A 379 1.70 31.95 -40.53
C PRO A 379 2.26 30.57 -40.86
N SER A 380 3.23 30.09 -40.07
CA SER A 380 3.76 28.74 -40.17
C SER A 380 4.32 28.21 -38.86
N VAL A 381 4.08 26.93 -38.61
CA VAL A 381 4.70 26.13 -37.55
C VAL A 381 5.59 25.10 -38.24
N VAL A 382 6.89 25.11 -37.93
CA VAL A 382 7.91 24.25 -38.55
C VAL A 382 8.44 23.29 -37.51
N PHE A 383 8.17 22.00 -37.70
CA PHE A 383 8.67 20.92 -36.86
C PHE A 383 10.14 20.65 -37.15
N GLU A 384 10.93 20.35 -36.11
CA GLU A 384 12.34 19.96 -36.28
C GLU A 384 12.46 18.58 -36.93
N SER A 385 11.59 17.65 -36.51
CA SER A 385 11.47 16.32 -37.10
C SER A 385 10.40 16.28 -38.19
N THR A 386 10.80 15.99 -39.43
CA THR A 386 9.86 15.80 -40.53
C THR A 386 9.10 14.47 -40.44
N PHE A 387 9.67 13.48 -39.75
CA PHE A 387 9.07 12.17 -39.51
C PHE A 387 7.98 12.24 -38.44
N CYS A 388 8.25 12.96 -37.34
CA CYS A 388 7.27 13.12 -36.27
C CYS A 388 6.21 14.19 -36.59
N ALA A 389 6.47 15.12 -37.50
CA ALA A 389 5.57 16.23 -37.80
C ALA A 389 4.10 15.82 -38.02
N GLN A 390 3.22 16.38 -37.19
CA GLN A 390 1.78 16.17 -37.28
C GLN A 390 1.05 17.35 -37.90
N THR A 391 -0.18 17.10 -38.36
CA THR A 391 -1.06 18.16 -38.84
C THR A 391 -1.86 18.69 -37.66
N PRO A 392 -1.73 19.98 -37.28
CA PRO A 392 -2.46 20.53 -36.15
C PRO A 392 -3.98 20.41 -36.31
N VAL A 393 -4.63 19.84 -35.30
CA VAL A 393 -6.08 19.68 -35.18
C VAL A 393 -6.60 20.41 -33.94
N PRO A 394 -7.91 20.71 -33.86
CA PRO A 394 -8.46 21.38 -32.69
C PRO A 394 -8.18 20.61 -31.40
N GLY A 395 -7.73 21.31 -30.35
CA GLY A 395 -7.36 20.74 -29.05
C GLY A 395 -5.86 20.47 -28.87
N ASP A 396 -5.07 20.49 -29.94
CA ASP A 396 -3.60 20.45 -29.83
C ASP A 396 -3.07 21.73 -29.18
N ILE A 397 -1.95 21.65 -28.45
CA ILE A 397 -1.38 22.80 -27.72
C ILE A 397 0.01 23.14 -28.28
N LEU A 398 0.23 24.44 -28.47
CA LEU A 398 1.53 25.05 -28.69
C LEU A 398 1.99 25.72 -27.40
N THR A 399 3.17 25.36 -26.93
CA THR A 399 3.76 25.96 -25.73
C THR A 399 5.03 26.73 -26.07
N GLN A 400 5.19 27.88 -25.42
CA GLN A 400 6.42 28.65 -25.36
C GLN A 400 6.66 29.04 -23.91
N PRO A 401 7.86 29.51 -23.52
CA PRO A 401 8.11 29.92 -22.13
C PRO A 401 7.07 30.92 -21.60
N GLY A 402 6.21 30.45 -20.70
CA GLY A 402 5.13 31.23 -20.09
C GLY A 402 3.90 31.49 -20.98
N VAL A 403 3.75 30.77 -22.10
CA VAL A 403 2.62 30.94 -23.04
C VAL A 403 2.07 29.57 -23.45
N PHE A 404 0.75 29.41 -23.35
CA PHE A 404 0.02 28.22 -23.80
C PHE A 404 -1.03 28.62 -24.83
N ALA A 405 -1.05 27.96 -25.99
CA ALA A 405 -1.97 28.28 -27.08
C ALA A 405 -2.65 27.02 -27.63
N GLU A 406 -3.97 26.98 -27.65
CA GLU A 406 -4.77 25.87 -28.16
C GLU A 406 -5.13 26.07 -29.63
N VAL A 407 -4.97 25.04 -30.46
CA VAL A 407 -5.44 25.04 -31.84
C VAL A 407 -6.97 25.00 -31.85
N THR A 408 -7.60 25.94 -32.57
CA THR A 408 -9.07 26.09 -32.57
C THR A 408 -9.73 25.59 -33.85
N LYS A 409 -8.95 25.41 -34.93
CA LYS A 409 -9.44 24.90 -36.22
C LYS A 409 -8.45 23.92 -36.85
N PRO A 410 -8.92 22.92 -37.62
CA PRO A 410 -8.03 22.02 -38.35
C PRO A 410 -7.15 22.81 -39.34
N ALA A 411 -5.84 22.62 -39.24
CA ALA A 411 -4.90 23.19 -40.19
C ALA A 411 -4.91 22.43 -41.53
N ALA A 412 -4.32 23.03 -42.57
CA ALA A 412 -4.03 22.28 -43.79
C ALA A 412 -2.99 21.17 -43.48
N PRO A 413 -3.06 19.99 -44.15
CA PRO A 413 -2.09 18.92 -43.96
C PRO A 413 -0.66 19.43 -44.03
N GLN A 414 0.16 19.07 -43.05
CA GLN A 414 1.57 19.45 -43.07
C GLN A 414 2.26 18.89 -44.32
N SER A 415 3.22 19.64 -44.86
CA SER A 415 4.02 19.21 -46.00
C SER A 415 5.50 19.43 -45.70
N GLY A 416 6.26 18.33 -45.55
CA GLY A 416 7.69 18.40 -45.28
C GLY A 416 8.02 18.98 -43.91
N GLY A 417 7.18 18.74 -42.91
CA GLY A 417 7.37 19.22 -41.54
C GLY A 417 6.91 20.66 -41.30
N THR A 418 6.13 21.25 -42.21
CA THR A 418 5.58 22.60 -42.03
C THR A 418 4.06 22.59 -42.11
N ALA A 419 3.41 23.12 -41.07
CA ALA A 419 1.99 23.46 -41.06
C ALA A 419 1.82 24.97 -41.29
N SER A 420 0.83 25.37 -42.09
CA SER A 420 0.61 26.79 -42.44
C SER A 420 -0.78 27.25 -42.06
N ASN A 421 -0.92 28.53 -41.70
CA ASN A 421 -2.18 29.16 -41.29
C ASN A 421 -2.85 28.41 -40.12
N VAL A 422 -2.10 28.19 -39.05
CA VAL A 422 -2.60 27.50 -37.84
C VAL A 422 -3.34 28.51 -36.97
N GLU A 423 -4.63 28.30 -36.73
CA GLU A 423 -5.46 29.19 -35.90
C GLU A 423 -5.45 28.72 -34.46
N VAL A 424 -5.03 29.59 -33.54
CA VAL A 424 -4.81 29.27 -32.13
C VAL A 424 -5.45 30.29 -31.20
N ARG A 425 -5.80 29.89 -29.99
CA ARG A 425 -6.26 30.73 -28.88
C ARG A 425 -5.27 30.66 -27.73
N LEU A 426 -4.84 31.81 -27.21
CA LEU A 426 -4.05 31.87 -25.99
C LEU A 426 -4.92 31.45 -24.79
N LEU A 427 -4.43 30.46 -24.04
CA LEU A 427 -5.03 29.99 -22.79
C LEU A 427 -4.40 30.66 -21.58
N ALA A 428 -3.06 30.78 -21.57
CA ALA A 428 -2.31 31.42 -20.50
C ALA A 428 -1.12 32.20 -21.06
N TRP A 429 -0.77 33.30 -20.40
CA TRP A 429 0.32 34.20 -20.77
C TRP A 429 0.97 34.84 -19.52
N PRO A 430 2.15 35.44 -19.62
CA PRO A 430 2.80 36.06 -18.47
C PRO A 430 1.97 37.22 -17.90
N SER A 431 1.67 37.20 -16.61
CA SER A 431 0.90 38.26 -15.93
C SER A 431 1.49 39.68 -16.05
N LEU A 432 2.79 39.77 -16.37
CA LEU A 432 3.42 41.04 -16.72
C LEU A 432 2.73 41.71 -17.92
N TRP A 433 2.21 40.95 -18.89
CA TRP A 433 1.57 41.50 -20.09
C TRP A 433 0.30 42.29 -19.77
N ASP A 434 -0.36 42.00 -18.65
CA ASP A 434 -1.52 42.76 -18.18
C ASP A 434 -1.14 44.02 -17.38
N SER A 435 0.16 44.30 -17.23
CA SER A 435 0.65 45.50 -16.55
C SER A 435 0.37 46.77 -17.35
N ALA A 436 0.10 47.87 -16.64
CA ALA A 436 -0.18 49.16 -17.25
C ALA A 436 0.92 49.59 -18.26
N GLY A 437 0.53 49.74 -19.53
CA GLY A 437 1.42 50.16 -20.62
C GLY A 437 1.82 49.05 -21.60
N LEU A 438 1.35 47.82 -21.38
CA LEU A 438 1.44 46.70 -22.31
C LEU A 438 0.04 46.36 -22.87
N ASP A 439 0.01 45.65 -23.99
CA ASP A 439 -1.22 45.34 -24.73
C ASP A 439 -1.82 43.95 -24.38
N GLY A 440 -1.55 43.43 -23.17
CA GLY A 440 -2.09 42.15 -22.70
C GLY A 440 -1.69 40.99 -23.62
N PRO A 441 -2.63 40.08 -23.97
CA PRO A 441 -2.39 38.98 -24.91
C PRO A 441 -1.78 39.39 -26.26
N LEU A 442 -1.98 40.64 -26.71
CA LEU A 442 -1.44 41.12 -27.99
C LEU A 442 0.08 41.29 -27.99
N GLU A 443 0.72 41.31 -26.81
CA GLU A 443 2.19 41.28 -26.69
C GLU A 443 2.80 40.03 -27.35
N TRP A 444 2.01 38.95 -27.50
CA TRP A 444 2.46 37.74 -28.17
C TRP A 444 2.84 37.97 -29.64
N ILE A 445 2.19 38.91 -30.35
CA ILE A 445 2.48 39.21 -31.76
C ILE A 445 3.97 39.50 -31.96
N ASN A 446 4.59 40.19 -30.99
CA ASN A 446 5.98 40.62 -31.07
C ASN A 446 6.98 39.60 -30.48
N SER A 447 6.50 38.62 -29.72
CA SER A 447 7.34 37.65 -29.00
C SER A 447 7.21 36.20 -29.47
N ALA A 448 6.18 35.87 -30.26
CA ALA A 448 5.87 34.50 -30.66
C ALA A 448 6.91 33.85 -31.59
N ILE A 449 7.66 34.62 -32.40
CA ILE A 449 8.62 34.03 -33.35
C ILE A 449 9.78 33.40 -32.57
N GLY A 450 9.94 32.09 -32.71
CA GLY A 450 11.00 31.36 -32.04
C GLY A 450 10.67 29.89 -31.80
N PRO A 451 11.48 29.20 -30.98
CA PRO A 451 11.23 27.83 -30.54
C PRO A 451 9.89 27.72 -29.81
N ALA A 452 9.23 26.58 -29.98
CA ALA A 452 8.00 26.19 -29.33
C ALA A 452 7.96 24.66 -29.20
N SER A 453 7.16 24.12 -28.28
CA SER A 453 6.80 22.71 -28.28
C SER A 453 5.36 22.54 -28.75
N PHE A 454 5.11 21.45 -29.47
CA PHE A 454 3.79 21.08 -29.96
C PHE A 454 3.36 19.79 -29.28
N LEU A 455 2.21 19.82 -28.61
CA LEU A 455 1.62 18.69 -27.89
C LEU A 455 0.34 18.24 -28.57
N SER A 456 0.22 16.92 -28.75
CA SER A 456 -0.88 16.29 -29.48
C SER A 456 -1.18 14.89 -28.95
N PRO A 457 -2.46 14.49 -28.88
CA PRO A 457 -2.84 13.15 -28.45
C PRO A 457 -2.55 12.11 -29.54
N PHE A 458 -2.23 10.89 -29.12
CA PHE A 458 -2.00 9.75 -30.01
C PHE A 458 -3.31 9.31 -30.67
N ASP A 459 -3.34 9.27 -32.00
CA ASP A 459 -4.43 8.67 -32.78
C ASP A 459 -3.93 7.42 -33.53
N PRO A 460 -4.33 6.19 -33.13
CA PRO A 460 -3.96 4.95 -33.78
C PRO A 460 -4.27 4.93 -35.28
N ALA A 461 -5.28 5.67 -35.76
CA ALA A 461 -5.64 5.67 -37.17
C ALA A 461 -4.59 6.40 -38.03
N THR A 462 -3.90 7.39 -37.49
CA THR A 462 -2.93 8.23 -38.21
C THR A 462 -1.48 8.02 -37.75
N ASP A 463 -1.28 7.69 -36.48
CA ASP A 463 0.01 7.75 -35.80
C ASP A 463 0.63 6.39 -35.49
N SER A 464 -0.04 5.27 -35.82
CA SER A 464 0.50 3.93 -35.53
C SER A 464 1.91 3.68 -36.10
N ALA A 465 2.28 4.35 -37.20
CA ALA A 465 3.61 4.24 -37.81
C ALA A 465 4.66 5.18 -37.17
N THR A 466 4.24 6.13 -36.35
CA THR A 466 5.05 7.16 -35.68
C THR A 466 4.95 7.05 -34.17
N ALA A 467 4.57 5.88 -33.62
CA ALA A 467 4.42 5.64 -32.18
C ALA A 467 5.68 6.02 -31.37
N GLY A 468 6.88 5.86 -31.94
CA GLY A 468 8.13 6.30 -31.31
C GLY A 468 8.24 7.81 -31.05
N CYS A 469 7.47 8.64 -31.76
CA CYS A 469 7.41 10.08 -31.55
C CYS A 469 6.59 10.50 -30.31
N PHE A 470 5.93 9.54 -29.65
CA PHE A 470 5.16 9.73 -28.41
C PHE A 470 5.93 9.29 -27.16
N VAL A 471 7.20 8.94 -27.33
CA VAL A 471 8.12 8.58 -26.25
C VAL A 471 9.28 9.58 -26.26
N THR A 472 9.49 10.26 -25.15
CA THR A 472 10.63 11.16 -24.96
C THR A 472 11.81 10.36 -24.42
N ILE A 473 12.93 10.38 -25.14
CA ILE A 473 14.16 9.67 -24.76
C ILE A 473 15.21 10.68 -24.28
N PHE A 474 15.80 10.41 -23.11
CA PHE A 474 16.89 11.21 -22.57
C PHE A 474 18.11 10.35 -22.23
N PRO A 475 19.34 10.73 -22.66
CA PRO A 475 19.68 11.89 -23.48
C PRO A 475 19.08 11.79 -24.89
N THR A 476 18.80 12.94 -25.51
CA THR A 476 18.22 13.01 -26.86
C THR A 476 19.13 12.30 -27.87
N PRO A 477 18.60 11.40 -28.70
CA PRO A 477 19.38 10.74 -29.74
C PRO A 477 19.93 11.73 -30.77
N PRO A 478 21.03 11.38 -31.46
CA PRO A 478 21.68 12.30 -32.41
C PRO A 478 20.90 12.51 -33.71
N ASP A 479 19.93 11.66 -34.05
CA ASP A 479 19.05 11.84 -35.21
C ASP A 479 17.71 12.46 -34.80
N ASP A 480 17.58 13.77 -34.97
CA ASP A 480 16.35 14.53 -34.69
C ASP A 480 15.13 14.02 -35.49
N ASN A 481 15.32 13.32 -36.63
CA ASN A 481 14.21 12.76 -37.40
C ASN A 481 13.80 11.36 -36.94
N ASN A 482 14.56 10.67 -36.09
CA ASN A 482 14.16 9.37 -35.58
C ASN A 482 14.50 9.27 -34.08
N PRO A 483 13.54 9.58 -33.19
CA PRO A 483 13.77 9.62 -31.76
C PRO A 483 14.04 8.24 -31.14
N THR A 484 13.99 7.16 -31.93
CA THR A 484 14.21 5.79 -31.47
C THR A 484 15.47 5.13 -32.05
N ALA A 485 16.24 5.85 -32.88
CA ALA A 485 17.49 5.36 -33.47
C ALA A 485 18.72 5.96 -32.79
N ASP A 486 19.83 5.22 -32.81
CA ASP A 486 21.11 5.61 -32.21
C ASP A 486 20.97 6.04 -30.73
N VAL A 487 20.14 5.30 -30.00
CA VAL A 487 19.84 5.58 -28.59
C VAL A 487 21.01 5.15 -27.70
N ALA A 488 21.43 6.01 -26.79
CA ALA A 488 22.49 5.69 -25.86
C ALA A 488 22.05 4.58 -24.87
N PRO A 489 22.90 3.61 -24.51
CA PRO A 489 22.53 2.57 -23.55
C PRO A 489 22.10 3.08 -22.17
N SER A 490 22.53 4.27 -21.76
CA SER A 490 22.16 4.89 -20.48
C SER A 490 20.88 5.74 -20.55
N SER A 491 20.01 5.51 -21.54
CA SER A 491 18.84 6.35 -21.77
C SER A 491 17.66 5.97 -20.88
N TYR A 492 16.80 6.95 -20.63
CA TYR A 492 15.51 6.82 -19.96
C TYR A 492 14.38 7.14 -20.93
N TYR A 493 13.21 6.56 -20.70
CA TYR A 493 12.07 6.62 -21.61
C TYR A 493 10.88 7.22 -20.88
N THR A 494 10.31 8.31 -21.39
CA THR A 494 9.18 8.99 -20.76
C THR A 494 7.97 8.95 -21.68
N VAL A 495 6.81 8.63 -21.10
CA VAL A 495 5.50 8.74 -21.75
C VAL A 495 4.67 9.75 -20.97
N ARG A 496 3.99 10.64 -21.70
CA ARG A 496 3.04 11.60 -21.15
C ARG A 496 1.61 11.16 -21.45
N PHE A 497 0.72 11.38 -20.49
CA PHE A 497 -0.71 11.09 -20.59
C PHE A 497 -1.53 12.39 -20.62
N SER A 498 -2.75 12.29 -21.14
CA SER A 498 -3.71 13.40 -21.20
C SER A 498 -4.25 13.87 -19.86
N GLU A 499 -4.07 13.03 -18.84
CA GLU A 499 -4.58 13.24 -17.49
C GLU A 499 -3.71 12.47 -16.48
N PRO A 500 -3.84 12.77 -15.18
CA PRO A 500 -3.08 12.09 -14.14
C PRO A 500 -3.42 10.59 -14.08
N MET A 501 -2.39 9.74 -14.15
CA MET A 501 -2.54 8.30 -14.03
C MET A 501 -2.40 7.84 -12.58
N ASP A 502 -2.92 6.65 -12.25
CA ASP A 502 -2.65 6.03 -10.96
C ASP A 502 -1.24 5.42 -10.95
N PRO A 503 -0.29 5.92 -10.11
CA PRO A 503 1.04 5.35 -9.99
C PRO A 503 1.05 3.87 -9.61
N VAL A 504 -0.01 3.41 -8.92
CA VAL A 504 -0.19 2.01 -8.50
C VAL A 504 -0.63 1.13 -9.66
N THR A 505 -0.85 1.67 -10.86
CA THR A 505 -1.12 0.86 -12.06
C THR A 505 -0.02 0.94 -13.10
N VAL A 506 0.76 2.02 -13.15
CA VAL A 506 1.84 2.21 -14.13
C VAL A 506 3.19 1.78 -13.54
N THR A 507 3.46 0.47 -13.49
CA THR A 507 4.74 -0.07 -12.98
C THR A 507 5.67 -0.67 -14.00
N ALA A 508 6.94 -0.82 -13.61
CA ALA A 508 8.05 -1.20 -14.48
C ALA A 508 7.91 -2.62 -15.06
N PHE A 509 7.22 -3.51 -14.35
CA PHE A 509 7.17 -4.92 -14.71
C PHE A 509 5.80 -5.40 -15.17
N ASP A 510 4.73 -4.65 -14.87
CA ASP A 510 3.39 -5.00 -15.30
C ASP A 510 2.90 -4.12 -16.44
N ALA A 511 2.76 -2.81 -16.24
CA ALA A 511 2.08 -1.98 -17.23
C ALA A 511 3.02 -1.20 -18.16
N TYR A 512 4.19 -0.80 -17.71
CA TYR A 512 5.15 0.00 -18.47
C TYR A 512 6.52 -0.70 -18.51
N THR A 513 6.64 -1.67 -19.41
CA THR A 513 7.76 -2.61 -19.44
C THR A 513 8.73 -2.31 -20.57
N LEU A 514 10.03 -2.46 -20.30
CA LEU A 514 11.08 -2.49 -21.31
C LEU A 514 11.66 -3.90 -21.41
N THR A 515 11.70 -4.47 -22.62
CA THR A 515 12.11 -5.86 -22.85
C THR A 515 13.16 -5.97 -23.95
N ARG A 516 13.95 -7.04 -23.91
CA ARG A 516 14.99 -7.37 -24.91
C ARG A 516 14.43 -8.08 -26.15
N VAL A 517 13.21 -8.61 -26.04
CA VAL A 517 12.47 -9.26 -27.13
C VAL A 517 11.05 -8.72 -27.18
N SER A 518 10.41 -8.79 -28.35
CA SER A 518 9.07 -8.23 -28.57
C SER A 518 7.96 -8.96 -27.81
N THR A 519 8.13 -10.24 -27.50
CA THR A 519 7.19 -11.06 -26.72
C THR A 519 7.96 -11.84 -25.66
N PRO A 520 8.22 -11.24 -24.48
CA PRO A 520 8.98 -11.92 -23.44
C PRO A 520 8.17 -13.11 -22.89
N ILE A 521 8.85 -14.23 -22.67
CA ILE A 521 8.36 -15.42 -22.00
C ILE A 521 9.17 -15.64 -20.71
N ALA A 522 10.46 -15.31 -20.73
CA ALA A 522 11.38 -15.59 -19.62
C ALA A 522 11.66 -14.35 -18.76
N SER A 523 11.85 -14.56 -17.45
CA SER A 523 12.13 -13.51 -16.46
C SER A 523 13.39 -12.67 -16.75
N HIS A 524 14.35 -13.20 -17.50
CA HIS A 524 15.59 -12.49 -17.88
C HIS A 524 15.45 -11.62 -19.16
N GLU A 525 14.34 -11.73 -19.88
CA GLU A 525 14.08 -10.92 -21.08
C GLU A 525 13.60 -9.50 -20.73
N TYR A 526 13.14 -9.29 -19.49
CA TYR A 526 12.76 -7.99 -18.96
C TYR A 526 14.00 -7.18 -18.54
N VAL A 527 14.01 -5.90 -18.90
CA VAL A 527 14.98 -4.96 -18.37
C VAL A 527 14.54 -4.59 -16.97
N VAL A 528 15.44 -4.75 -16.00
CA VAL A 528 15.18 -4.31 -14.63
C VAL A 528 15.32 -2.79 -14.58
N GLY A 529 14.30 -2.14 -14.03
CA GLY A 529 14.27 -0.70 -13.90
C GLY A 529 13.24 -0.27 -12.87
N THR A 530 13.03 1.03 -12.79
CA THR A 530 12.01 1.65 -11.96
C THR A 530 11.22 2.66 -12.78
N VAL A 531 9.97 2.89 -12.41
CA VAL A 531 9.14 3.94 -13.01
C VAL A 531 9.05 5.11 -12.04
N ASN A 532 9.51 6.26 -12.48
CA ASN A 532 9.35 7.52 -11.77
C ASN A 532 8.18 8.31 -12.35
N THR A 533 7.52 9.09 -11.50
CA THR A 533 6.41 9.95 -11.91
C THR A 533 6.77 11.42 -11.73
N SER A 534 6.20 12.25 -12.60
CA SER A 534 6.08 13.70 -12.41
C SER A 534 5.17 14.04 -11.20
N GLN A 535 5.15 15.32 -10.80
CA GLN A 535 4.34 15.78 -9.66
C GLN A 535 2.83 15.79 -9.95
N ASP A 536 2.46 16.10 -11.19
CA ASP A 536 1.09 16.01 -11.71
C ASP A 536 0.69 14.58 -12.10
N VAL A 537 1.64 13.64 -12.07
CA VAL A 537 1.43 12.23 -12.37
C VAL A 537 0.90 12.03 -13.81
N GLN A 538 1.27 12.94 -14.72
CA GLN A 538 0.94 12.81 -16.15
C GLN A 538 2.09 12.21 -16.94
N GLU A 539 3.31 12.33 -16.44
CA GLU A 539 4.52 11.77 -17.05
C GLU A 539 5.09 10.62 -16.22
N PHE A 540 5.42 9.53 -16.91
CA PHE A 540 6.01 8.33 -16.35
C PHE A 540 7.31 8.02 -17.07
N THR A 541 8.40 7.94 -16.32
CA THR A 541 9.73 7.69 -16.86
C THR A 541 10.22 6.31 -16.42
N PHE A 542 10.46 5.41 -17.39
CA PHE A 542 11.17 4.16 -17.16
C PHE A 542 12.67 4.43 -17.10
N ILE A 543 13.29 4.08 -15.98
CA ILE A 543 14.71 4.25 -15.70
C ILE A 543 15.32 2.84 -15.53
N PRO A 544 16.13 2.35 -16.48
CA PRO A 544 16.89 1.13 -16.30
C PRO A 544 17.82 1.24 -15.08
N ASP A 545 17.89 0.20 -14.26
CA ASP A 545 18.75 0.16 -13.06
C ASP A 545 20.24 0.13 -13.43
N LEU A 546 20.57 -0.54 -14.53
CA LEU A 546 21.87 -0.50 -15.19
C LEU A 546 21.69 -0.02 -16.64
N PRO A 547 22.73 0.56 -17.27
CA PRO A 547 22.70 0.85 -18.71
C PRO A 547 22.29 -0.38 -19.50
N LEU A 548 21.53 -0.21 -20.57
CA LEU A 548 21.10 -1.30 -21.42
C LEU A 548 22.30 -2.11 -21.92
N ALA A 549 22.14 -3.43 -21.94
CA ALA A 549 23.16 -4.32 -22.44
C ALA A 549 23.50 -4.02 -23.90
N HIS A 550 24.80 -4.05 -24.22
CA HIS A 550 25.29 -3.63 -25.52
C HIS A 550 26.60 -4.34 -25.89
N ALA A 551 26.63 -4.93 -27.08
CA ALA A 551 27.80 -5.52 -27.71
C ALA A 551 28.46 -4.53 -28.67
N THR A 552 29.79 -4.58 -28.76
CA THR A 552 30.54 -3.69 -29.66
C THR A 552 30.12 -3.87 -31.12
N ALA A 553 29.78 -2.76 -31.79
CA ALA A 553 29.42 -2.72 -33.21
C ALA A 553 28.14 -3.50 -33.57
N VAL A 554 27.24 -3.68 -32.62
CA VAL A 554 25.89 -4.23 -32.79
C VAL A 554 24.87 -3.14 -32.50
N SER A 555 23.74 -3.15 -33.18
CA SER A 555 22.60 -2.29 -32.83
C SER A 555 21.50 -3.23 -32.36
N GLU A 556 21.29 -3.29 -31.05
CA GLU A 556 20.29 -4.13 -30.41
C GLU A 556 18.91 -3.47 -30.42
N ASP A 557 17.88 -4.30 -30.52
CA ASP A 557 16.48 -3.89 -30.44
C ASP A 557 15.99 -4.06 -29.00
N TYR A 558 15.44 -3.00 -28.42
CA TYR A 558 14.66 -3.04 -27.18
C TYR A 558 13.22 -2.65 -27.46
N PHE A 559 12.30 -3.14 -26.64
CA PHE A 559 10.87 -3.01 -26.88
C PHE A 559 10.20 -2.39 -25.66
N LEU A 560 9.76 -1.13 -25.81
CA LEU A 560 8.98 -0.44 -24.80
C LEU A 560 7.50 -0.73 -25.03
N THR A 561 6.83 -1.25 -24.00
CA THR A 561 5.43 -1.64 -24.06
C THR A 561 4.65 -0.95 -22.95
N LEU A 562 3.51 -0.36 -23.34
CA LEU A 562 2.53 0.21 -22.42
C LEU A 562 1.24 -0.61 -22.50
N MET A 563 0.91 -1.33 -21.45
CA MET A 563 -0.26 -2.22 -21.42
C MET A 563 -1.55 -1.44 -21.18
N SER A 564 -2.57 -1.76 -21.98
CA SER A 564 -3.96 -1.38 -21.73
C SER A 564 -4.70 -2.50 -21.02
N ALA A 565 -5.76 -2.21 -20.27
CA ALA A 565 -6.55 -3.20 -19.51
C ALA A 565 -7.31 -4.23 -20.36
N SER A 566 -7.09 -4.26 -21.67
CA SER A 566 -7.61 -5.28 -22.59
C SER A 566 -6.75 -6.56 -22.63
N SER A 567 -5.56 -6.55 -22.02
CA SER A 567 -4.73 -7.74 -21.83
C SER A 567 -5.12 -8.52 -20.57
N ALA A 568 -4.64 -9.77 -20.44
CA ALA A 568 -4.91 -10.62 -19.27
C ALA A 568 -4.26 -10.09 -17.97
N ALA A 569 -3.40 -9.08 -18.05
CA ALA A 569 -2.74 -8.41 -16.93
C ALA A 569 -3.39 -7.05 -16.64
N ALA A 570 -3.25 -6.54 -15.41
CA ALA A 570 -3.71 -5.19 -15.06
C ALA A 570 -2.98 -4.13 -15.93
N GLY A 571 -3.71 -3.43 -16.79
CA GLY A 571 -3.17 -2.32 -17.58
C GLY A 571 -3.17 -1.00 -16.80
N SER A 572 -2.51 0.01 -17.36
CA SER A 572 -2.49 1.36 -16.80
C SER A 572 -3.89 1.98 -16.73
N THR A 573 -4.23 2.58 -15.59
CA THR A 573 -5.48 3.34 -15.40
C THR A 573 -5.22 4.76 -14.93
N ASP A 574 -6.17 5.65 -15.22
CA ASP A 574 -6.23 6.95 -14.59
C ASP A 574 -6.51 6.85 -13.07
N LEU A 575 -6.50 7.98 -12.38
CA LEU A 575 -6.87 8.06 -10.96
C LEU A 575 -8.32 7.61 -10.68
N ALA A 576 -9.24 7.77 -11.65
CA ALA A 576 -10.64 7.37 -11.53
C ALA A 576 -10.89 5.88 -11.85
N GLY A 577 -9.87 5.15 -12.31
CA GLY A 577 -9.91 3.73 -12.69
C GLY A 577 -10.28 3.46 -14.16
N ASN A 578 -10.30 4.46 -15.04
CA ASN A 578 -10.46 4.24 -16.47
C ASN A 578 -9.16 3.74 -17.09
N ALA A 579 -9.26 2.67 -17.87
CA ALA A 579 -8.13 2.14 -18.61
C ALA A 579 -7.80 2.97 -19.85
N LEU A 580 -6.55 2.90 -20.31
CA LEU A 580 -6.14 3.49 -21.58
C LEU A 580 -7.08 3.11 -22.73
N SER A 581 -7.61 4.14 -23.38
CA SER A 581 -8.62 4.01 -24.44
C SER A 581 -8.10 3.26 -25.66
N GLN A 582 -6.82 3.47 -25.94
CA GLN A 582 -6.11 3.09 -27.15
C GLN A 582 -4.68 2.73 -26.77
N SER A 583 -4.27 1.51 -27.13
CA SER A 583 -2.91 1.04 -26.84
C SER A 583 -1.92 1.77 -27.75
N LEU A 584 -0.92 2.43 -27.15
CA LEU A 584 0.30 2.76 -27.88
C LEU A 584 0.91 1.44 -28.39
N PRO A 585 1.17 1.28 -29.70
CA PRO A 585 1.89 0.11 -30.20
C PRO A 585 3.25 -0.01 -29.52
N GLN A 586 3.75 -1.23 -29.39
CA GLN A 586 5.10 -1.46 -28.86
C GLN A 586 6.13 -0.64 -29.66
N VAL A 587 6.93 0.15 -28.95
CA VAL A 587 7.94 1.02 -29.54
C VAL A 587 9.27 0.29 -29.55
N THR A 588 9.83 0.09 -30.75
CA THR A 588 11.17 -0.47 -30.90
C THR A 588 12.22 0.63 -30.77
N ILE A 589 13.20 0.39 -29.90
CA ILE A 589 14.34 1.25 -29.61
C ILE A 589 15.59 0.60 -30.17
N LEU A 590 16.35 1.33 -30.99
CA LEU A 590 17.59 0.86 -31.61
C LEU A 590 18.78 1.52 -30.93
N LEU A 591 19.65 0.72 -30.31
CA LEU A 591 20.85 1.24 -29.64
C LEU A 591 21.89 1.75 -30.63
N ASP A 592 22.66 2.75 -30.18
CA ASP A 592 23.82 3.29 -30.88
C ASP A 592 24.92 2.22 -31.05
N PRO A 593 25.21 1.78 -32.29
CA PRO A 593 26.22 0.75 -32.54
C PRO A 593 27.66 1.18 -32.25
N VAL A 594 27.92 2.48 -32.02
CA VAL A 594 29.25 2.98 -31.64
C VAL A 594 29.40 3.20 -30.14
N ALA A 595 28.37 2.91 -29.34
CA ALA A 595 28.45 3.00 -27.89
C ALA A 595 29.47 2.00 -27.30
N GLY A 596 29.93 2.30 -26.07
CA GLY A 596 30.83 1.40 -25.35
C GLY A 596 30.09 0.16 -24.87
N PRO A 597 30.69 -1.05 -24.93
CA PRO A 597 30.01 -2.29 -24.54
C PRO A 597 29.54 -2.25 -23.09
N GLN A 598 28.33 -2.75 -22.85
CA GLN A 598 27.72 -2.87 -21.53
C GLN A 598 27.47 -4.35 -21.24
N ARG A 599 28.28 -4.94 -20.35
CA ARG A 599 28.18 -6.34 -19.94
C ARG A 599 27.44 -6.45 -18.61
N ASN A 600 26.12 -6.47 -18.67
CA ASN A 600 25.26 -6.53 -17.50
C ASN A 600 23.97 -7.29 -17.78
N GLY A 601 23.33 -7.82 -16.75
CA GLY A 601 22.08 -8.56 -16.89
C GLY A 601 21.11 -8.21 -15.79
N GLY A 602 19.91 -8.76 -15.90
CA GLY A 602 18.91 -8.66 -14.85
C GLY A 602 17.85 -9.72 -15.02
N ARG A 603 17.14 -9.98 -13.94
CA ARG A 603 16.02 -10.92 -13.88
C ARG A 603 14.87 -10.30 -13.13
N VAL A 604 13.65 -10.53 -13.62
CA VAL A 604 12.39 -10.04 -13.02
C VAL A 604 11.45 -11.22 -12.80
N SER A 605 11.27 -11.64 -11.56
CA SER A 605 10.18 -12.54 -11.18
C SER A 605 8.91 -11.72 -11.00
N ARG A 606 7.90 -11.99 -11.84
CA ARG A 606 6.64 -11.23 -11.89
C ARG A 606 5.49 -11.95 -11.18
N PHE A 607 5.72 -13.20 -10.76
CA PHE A 607 4.72 -14.04 -10.11
C PHE A 607 3.40 -14.15 -10.89
N SER A 608 3.49 -14.01 -12.20
CA SER A 608 2.38 -14.11 -13.15
C SER A 608 1.98 -15.57 -13.43
N SER A 609 2.90 -16.47 -13.12
CA SER A 609 2.74 -17.92 -13.12
C SER A 609 3.48 -18.47 -11.90
N ASP A 610 3.16 -19.71 -11.50
CA ASP A 610 4.00 -20.42 -10.53
C ASP A 610 5.30 -20.91 -11.17
N ASP A 611 5.34 -21.01 -12.50
CA ASP A 611 6.42 -21.51 -13.36
C ASP A 611 6.65 -20.50 -14.50
N GLU A 612 7.64 -19.63 -14.34
CA GLU A 612 7.95 -18.48 -15.22
C GLU A 612 9.18 -18.73 -16.13
N GLU A 613 9.95 -19.81 -15.94
CA GLU A 613 11.19 -20.08 -16.66
C GLU A 613 11.29 -21.51 -17.20
N GLN A 614 12.07 -21.68 -18.27
CA GLN A 614 12.32 -23.03 -18.78
C GLN A 614 13.25 -23.81 -17.83
N PRO A 615 12.99 -25.10 -17.56
CA PRO A 615 11.96 -25.94 -18.19
C PRO A 615 10.56 -25.75 -17.60
N ILE A 616 9.59 -25.39 -18.45
CA ILE A 616 8.20 -25.31 -18.02
C ILE A 616 7.65 -26.74 -17.82
N GLY A 617 6.93 -26.91 -16.73
CA GLY A 617 6.18 -28.10 -16.38
C GLY A 617 5.20 -28.58 -17.44
N ASN A 618 4.62 -29.77 -17.22
CA ASN A 618 3.63 -30.33 -18.14
C ASN A 618 2.57 -31.17 -17.41
N SER A 619 1.57 -31.66 -18.13
CA SER A 619 0.47 -32.43 -17.55
C SER A 619 0.88 -33.69 -16.77
N ASN A 620 2.09 -34.21 -16.98
CA ASN A 620 2.60 -35.39 -16.32
C ASN A 620 3.49 -35.06 -15.10
N ASN A 621 4.15 -33.90 -15.10
CA ASN A 621 5.11 -33.52 -14.07
C ASN A 621 4.64 -32.34 -13.17
N GLY A 622 3.50 -31.72 -13.49
CA GLY A 622 3.05 -30.48 -12.84
C GLY A 622 3.84 -29.26 -13.31
N SER A 623 3.48 -28.07 -12.80
CA SER A 623 4.30 -26.85 -12.88
C SER A 623 5.62 -27.05 -12.15
N ILE A 624 6.69 -26.44 -12.65
CA ILE A 624 8.04 -26.50 -12.06
C ILE A 624 8.37 -25.08 -11.56
N PRO A 625 8.10 -24.76 -10.28
CA PRO A 625 8.15 -23.38 -9.86
C PRO A 625 9.57 -22.90 -9.51
N GLU A 626 9.89 -21.65 -9.87
CA GLU A 626 11.16 -21.02 -9.47
C GLU A 626 11.15 -20.57 -8.01
N TRP A 627 9.96 -20.47 -7.40
CA TRP A 627 9.76 -20.01 -6.03
C TRP A 627 8.90 -20.99 -5.23
N ALA A 628 9.33 -21.30 -4.03
CA ALA A 628 8.61 -22.18 -3.11
C ALA A 628 8.65 -21.66 -1.67
N GLY A 629 7.82 -22.24 -0.80
CA GLY A 629 7.85 -21.99 0.64
C GLY A 629 6.50 -21.60 1.23
N GLN A 630 6.50 -20.64 2.15
CA GLN A 630 5.32 -20.19 2.90
C GLN A 630 4.57 -19.04 2.20
N ILE A 631 4.35 -19.18 0.89
CA ILE A 631 3.68 -18.17 0.06
C ILE A 631 2.47 -18.76 -0.65
N SER A 632 1.56 -17.88 -1.04
CA SER A 632 0.44 -18.21 -1.92
C SER A 632 0.50 -17.32 -3.14
N PHE A 633 0.43 -17.93 -4.32
CA PHE A 633 0.25 -17.21 -5.57
C PHE A 633 -1.21 -16.80 -5.72
N ASN A 634 -1.42 -15.50 -5.92
CA ASN A 634 -2.71 -14.87 -6.12
C ASN A 634 -2.85 -14.53 -7.60
N PHE A 635 -3.28 -15.51 -8.40
CA PHE A 635 -3.54 -15.31 -9.82
C PHE A 635 -4.93 -14.69 -10.03
N ASN A 636 -4.98 -13.57 -10.74
CA ASN A 636 -6.25 -12.93 -11.07
C ASN A 636 -6.85 -13.54 -12.34
N SER A 637 -7.85 -14.41 -12.18
CA SER A 637 -8.56 -15.03 -13.31
C SER A 637 -9.48 -14.09 -14.11
N VAL A 638 -9.59 -12.82 -13.70
CA VAL A 638 -10.48 -11.82 -14.30
C VAL A 638 -9.63 -10.72 -14.97
N PRO A 639 -9.72 -10.53 -16.29
CA PRO A 639 -9.03 -9.43 -16.99
C PRO A 639 -9.34 -8.08 -16.34
N GLY A 640 -8.31 -7.32 -15.96
CA GLY A 640 -8.43 -6.03 -15.29
C GLY A 640 -8.67 -6.06 -13.78
N ALA A 641 -8.64 -7.24 -13.11
CA ALA A 641 -8.93 -7.36 -11.67
C ALA A 641 -7.73 -7.14 -10.72
N GLY A 642 -6.64 -6.53 -11.20
CA GLY A 642 -5.46 -6.20 -10.40
C GLY A 642 -4.24 -7.07 -10.74
N ARG A 643 -3.10 -6.74 -10.12
CA ARG A 643 -1.82 -7.39 -10.34
C ARG A 643 -1.81 -8.82 -9.81
N GLU A 644 -1.06 -9.70 -10.48
CA GLU A 644 -0.75 -11.01 -9.96
C GLU A 644 0.32 -10.84 -8.87
N THR A 645 0.11 -11.47 -7.71
CA THR A 645 0.98 -11.26 -6.53
C THR A 645 1.29 -12.57 -5.83
N ILE A 646 2.37 -12.56 -5.06
CA ILE A 646 2.53 -13.51 -3.96
C ILE A 646 2.18 -12.84 -2.63
N SER A 647 1.52 -13.61 -1.77
CA SER A 647 1.17 -13.20 -0.41
C SER A 647 1.68 -14.22 0.61
N PRO A 648 2.03 -13.79 1.83
CA PRO A 648 2.41 -14.69 2.90
C PRO A 648 1.19 -15.40 3.49
N ARG A 649 1.44 -16.30 4.45
CA ARG A 649 0.38 -16.80 5.33
C ARG A 649 -0.27 -15.62 6.08
N GLY A 650 -1.60 -15.56 6.08
CA GLY A 650 -2.35 -14.57 6.84
C GLY A 650 -2.11 -14.69 8.35
N VAL A 651 -2.29 -13.58 9.05
CA VAL A 651 -2.11 -13.54 10.51
C VAL A 651 -3.11 -14.46 11.19
N SER A 652 -2.61 -15.48 11.88
CA SER A 652 -3.42 -16.43 12.64
C SER A 652 -2.79 -16.72 13.99
N ARG A 653 -3.63 -17.00 14.99
CA ARG A 653 -3.21 -17.30 16.36
C ARG A 653 -3.71 -18.67 16.77
N PHE A 654 -2.86 -19.42 17.44
CA PHE A 654 -3.22 -20.72 17.98
C PHE A 654 -2.32 -21.05 19.19
N GLN A 655 -2.72 -22.04 19.97
CA GLN A 655 -2.01 -22.44 21.19
C GLN A 655 -1.38 -23.82 21.01
N GLY A 656 -0.08 -23.94 21.25
CA GLY A 656 0.63 -25.22 21.33
C GLY A 656 0.62 -25.73 22.77
N MET A 657 0.02 -26.90 23.00
CA MET A 657 -0.20 -27.45 24.35
C MET A 657 0.89 -28.46 24.71
N ALA A 658 1.64 -28.18 25.78
CA ALA A 658 2.55 -29.13 26.43
C ALA A 658 1.85 -29.72 27.67
N ASP A 659 0.95 -30.67 27.45
CA ASP A 659 0.15 -31.28 28.51
C ASP A 659 -0.02 -32.80 28.35
N ARG A 660 -0.77 -33.42 29.27
CA ARG A 660 -0.98 -34.89 29.31
C ARG A 660 -2.00 -35.40 28.27
N GLN A 661 -2.60 -34.55 27.45
CA GLN A 661 -3.31 -34.97 26.24
C GLN A 661 -2.31 -35.31 25.13
N ASN A 662 -1.11 -34.72 25.16
CA ASN A 662 -0.01 -35.16 24.31
C ASN A 662 0.46 -36.55 24.73
N LEU A 663 0.52 -37.49 23.78
CA LEU A 663 0.90 -38.88 24.03
C LEU A 663 2.28 -39.02 24.69
N MET A 664 3.23 -38.16 24.32
CA MET A 664 4.58 -38.19 24.87
C MET A 664 4.59 -37.82 26.36
N ILE A 665 3.98 -36.68 26.69
CA ILE A 665 3.90 -36.20 28.08
C ILE A 665 3.01 -37.13 28.92
N SER A 666 1.97 -37.74 28.34
CA SER A 666 1.14 -38.73 29.03
C SER A 666 1.90 -40.01 29.41
N ALA A 667 2.96 -40.37 28.66
CA ALA A 667 3.79 -41.52 28.96
C ALA A 667 4.83 -41.22 30.06
N MET A 668 5.13 -39.95 30.30
CA MET A 668 6.00 -39.50 31.39
C MET A 668 5.35 -39.73 32.75
N GLY A 669 6.18 -39.96 33.78
CA GLY A 669 5.68 -40.13 35.13
C GLY A 669 5.04 -38.84 35.64
N SER A 670 3.86 -38.92 36.26
CA SER A 670 3.33 -37.75 36.97
C SER A 670 4.18 -37.52 38.23
N SER A 671 4.85 -36.37 38.33
CA SER A 671 5.49 -35.91 39.58
C SER A 671 4.45 -35.49 40.64
N ALA A 672 3.16 -35.49 40.27
CA ALA A 672 1.99 -34.94 40.94
C ALA A 672 1.72 -35.37 42.40
N PHE A 673 2.57 -36.17 43.05
CA PHE A 673 2.32 -36.63 44.42
C PHE A 673 3.54 -36.62 45.36
N GLY A 674 4.68 -36.01 44.98
CA GLY A 674 5.81 -35.82 45.89
C GLY A 674 5.84 -34.40 46.49
N PRO A 675 5.70 -34.19 47.82
CA PRO A 675 5.86 -32.87 48.45
C PRO A 675 7.29 -32.29 48.41
N ASN A 676 8.15 -32.79 47.52
CA ASN A 676 9.60 -32.87 47.74
C ASN A 676 10.43 -32.43 46.51
N PHE A 677 10.08 -31.36 45.79
CA PHE A 677 10.94 -30.81 44.73
C PHE A 677 11.07 -29.29 44.84
N VAL A 678 12.21 -28.77 44.41
CA VAL A 678 12.46 -27.33 44.35
C VAL A 678 11.50 -26.72 43.33
N GLN A 679 10.70 -25.75 43.77
CA GLN A 679 9.75 -25.05 42.90
C GLN A 679 10.46 -23.88 42.24
N SER A 680 10.53 -23.91 40.92
CA SER A 680 11.16 -22.90 40.07
C SER A 680 10.22 -22.56 38.92
N PRO A 681 10.29 -21.36 38.31
CA PRO A 681 11.23 -20.26 38.58
C PRO A 681 10.78 -19.27 39.66
N LEU A 682 9.58 -19.39 40.24
CA LEU A 682 9.00 -18.40 41.16
C LEU A 682 9.50 -18.58 42.60
N SER A 683 10.66 -17.99 42.93
CA SER A 683 11.24 -18.02 44.28
C SER A 683 11.48 -16.63 44.84
N ASN A 684 11.06 -16.40 46.09
CA ASN A 684 11.32 -15.14 46.79
C ASN A 684 12.81 -14.93 47.13
N LEU A 685 13.61 -15.99 47.11
CA LEU A 685 15.07 -15.98 47.30
C LEU A 685 15.85 -15.96 45.99
N GLY A 686 15.15 -15.73 44.87
CA GLY A 686 15.73 -15.65 43.54
C GLY A 686 15.90 -17.01 42.86
N SER A 687 15.87 -17.00 41.53
CA SER A 687 16.00 -18.18 40.68
C SER A 687 16.52 -17.83 39.29
N LYS A 688 17.38 -18.69 38.74
CA LYS A 688 17.63 -18.80 37.30
C LYS A 688 17.22 -20.19 36.86
N THR A 689 16.42 -20.29 35.81
CA THR A 689 15.88 -21.57 35.34
C THR A 689 15.85 -21.57 33.83
N GLN A 690 16.48 -22.56 33.22
CA GLN A 690 16.28 -22.93 31.82
C GLN A 690 15.49 -24.23 31.78
N PHE A 691 14.48 -24.30 30.94
CA PHE A 691 13.85 -25.55 30.56
C PHE A 691 13.46 -25.53 29.09
N LEU A 692 13.14 -26.68 28.55
CA LEU A 692 12.79 -26.83 27.16
C LEU A 692 11.42 -27.45 26.96
N TRP A 693 10.77 -27.06 25.87
CA TRP A 693 9.69 -27.82 25.25
C TRP A 693 10.13 -28.22 23.86
N ARG A 694 10.10 -29.53 23.57
CA ARG A 694 10.38 -30.02 22.22
C ARG A 694 9.21 -29.64 21.31
N PHE A 695 9.47 -29.58 20.01
CA PHE A 695 8.39 -29.33 19.06
C PHE A 695 7.26 -30.36 19.17
N LEU A 696 7.61 -31.62 19.42
CA LEU A 696 6.64 -32.72 19.59
C LEU A 696 5.86 -32.63 20.90
N ASP A 697 6.40 -31.97 21.93
CA ASP A 697 5.69 -31.72 23.20
C ASP A 697 4.57 -30.69 22.96
N LEU A 698 4.76 -29.78 22.00
CA LEU A 698 3.81 -28.75 21.59
C LEU A 698 2.85 -29.20 20.48
N GLY A 699 2.92 -30.48 20.08
CA GLY A 699 2.02 -31.07 19.09
C GLY A 699 2.45 -30.88 17.63
N PHE A 700 3.68 -30.46 17.37
CA PHE A 700 4.22 -30.36 16.01
C PHE A 700 4.86 -31.68 15.54
N ASP A 701 4.90 -31.89 14.22
CA ASP A 701 5.63 -32.98 13.57
C ASP A 701 6.73 -32.42 12.64
N LEU A 702 7.60 -33.30 12.17
CA LEU A 702 8.54 -33.09 11.07
C LEU A 702 8.01 -33.68 9.75
N TYR A 703 7.12 -34.68 9.81
CA TYR A 703 6.33 -35.15 8.68
C TYR A 703 4.93 -34.55 8.78
N ASP A 704 4.53 -33.70 7.84
CA ASP A 704 3.11 -33.40 7.66
C ASP A 704 2.64 -33.87 6.27
N VAL A 705 2.97 -35.13 5.94
CA VAL A 705 2.37 -35.82 4.79
C VAL A 705 1.07 -36.45 5.28
N MET A 706 -0.06 -35.76 5.13
CA MET A 706 -1.35 -36.45 5.13
C MET A 706 -1.38 -37.36 3.89
N LEU A 707 -1.16 -38.66 4.11
CA LEU A 707 -1.12 -39.75 3.12
C LEU A 707 -2.40 -39.91 2.25
N THR A 708 -3.35 -38.98 2.29
CA THR A 708 -4.69 -39.11 1.69
C THR A 708 -5.04 -38.07 0.62
N GLN A 709 -4.23 -37.03 0.38
CA GLN A 709 -4.60 -35.97 -0.57
C GLN A 709 -3.39 -35.55 -1.43
N GLY A 710 -3.32 -36.01 -2.68
CA GLY A 710 -2.21 -35.67 -3.60
C GLY A 710 -2.13 -34.18 -3.96
N ALA A 711 -0.96 -33.77 -4.46
CA ALA A 711 -0.52 -32.49 -5.09
C ALA A 711 -0.91 -31.14 -4.44
N ASN A 712 -2.09 -30.98 -3.84
CA ASN A 712 -2.57 -29.73 -3.24
C ASN A 712 -2.02 -29.46 -1.83
N MET A 713 -0.91 -30.10 -1.43
CA MET A 713 -0.43 -30.14 -0.04
C MET A 713 0.80 -29.27 0.26
N PHE A 714 1.40 -28.59 -0.73
CA PHE A 714 2.68 -27.92 -0.49
C PHE A 714 2.62 -26.84 0.61
N ASN A 715 1.50 -26.10 0.71
CA ASN A 715 1.28 -25.09 1.75
C ASN A 715 0.98 -25.66 3.15
N GLN A 716 0.66 -26.95 3.30
CA GLN A 716 0.41 -27.55 4.60
C GLN A 716 1.71 -27.93 5.33
N TYR A 717 2.75 -28.35 4.60
CA TYR A 717 4.04 -28.80 5.17
C TYR A 717 4.74 -27.76 6.04
N PHE A 718 4.56 -26.48 5.72
CA PHE A 718 5.28 -25.38 6.37
C PHE A 718 4.42 -24.55 7.32
N SER A 719 3.16 -24.96 7.55
CA SER A 719 2.21 -24.22 8.39
C SER A 719 2.70 -24.05 9.84
N THR A 720 3.58 -24.94 10.31
CA THR A 720 4.10 -24.98 11.69
C THR A 720 5.54 -24.45 11.83
N PHE A 721 6.11 -23.84 10.78
CA PHE A 721 7.47 -23.31 10.80
C PHE A 721 7.41 -21.77 10.87
N ASN A 722 8.48 -21.13 11.34
CA ASN A 722 8.58 -19.67 11.49
C ASN A 722 7.39 -19.10 12.30
N LEU A 723 7.20 -19.62 13.51
CA LEU A 723 6.10 -19.25 14.39
C LEU A 723 6.59 -18.27 15.45
N ASP A 724 5.97 -17.09 15.54
CA ASP A 724 6.33 -16.13 16.58
C ASP A 724 5.66 -16.52 17.90
N VAL A 725 6.45 -16.56 18.97
CA VAL A 725 5.94 -16.70 20.35
C VAL A 725 5.35 -15.36 20.78
N GLU A 726 4.02 -15.30 20.91
CA GLU A 726 3.29 -14.11 21.38
C GLU A 726 3.05 -14.19 22.89
N GLY A 727 2.88 -15.39 23.45
CA GLY A 727 2.59 -15.59 24.87
C GLY A 727 3.02 -16.97 25.38
N ILE A 728 3.17 -17.10 26.70
CA ILE A 728 3.55 -18.36 27.36
C ILE A 728 2.66 -18.54 28.59
N ASN A 729 2.28 -19.77 28.87
CA ASN A 729 1.38 -20.15 29.94
C ASN A 729 1.95 -21.35 30.70
N TRP A 730 1.68 -21.41 32.00
CA TRP A 730 2.04 -22.54 32.84
C TRP A 730 0.81 -23.06 33.59
N SER A 731 0.78 -24.36 33.88
CA SER A 731 -0.32 -24.97 34.63
C SER A 731 0.01 -24.98 36.13
N PRO A 732 -0.88 -24.43 36.99
CA PRO A 732 -0.72 -24.58 38.43
C PRO A 732 -1.17 -25.95 38.92
N THR A 733 -0.43 -26.49 39.88
CA THR A 733 -0.82 -27.74 40.56
C THR A 733 -2.21 -27.58 41.19
N GLU A 734 -3.11 -28.53 40.93
CA GLU A 734 -4.52 -28.53 41.39
C GLU A 734 -5.36 -27.33 40.92
N GLY A 735 -4.89 -26.54 39.96
CA GLY A 735 -5.64 -25.36 39.48
C GLY A 735 -5.68 -24.20 40.49
N MET A 736 -4.81 -24.18 41.51
CA MET A 736 -4.83 -23.16 42.57
C MET A 736 -3.72 -22.12 42.40
N ILE A 737 -4.11 -20.84 42.46
CA ILE A 737 -3.19 -19.68 42.45
C ILE A 737 -3.41 -18.82 43.70
N LEU A 738 -2.32 -18.38 44.29
CA LEU A 738 -2.29 -17.34 45.31
C LEU A 738 -1.71 -16.05 44.73
N VAL A 739 -2.23 -14.92 45.22
CA VAL A 739 -1.71 -13.60 44.84
C VAL A 739 -0.25 -13.48 45.28
N ASP A 740 0.63 -13.13 44.34
CA ASP A 740 2.05 -12.90 44.60
C ASP A 740 2.60 -11.85 43.62
N ASN A 741 3.74 -11.24 43.95
CA ASN A 741 4.34 -10.21 43.11
C ASN A 741 5.88 -10.29 43.14
N PHE A 742 6.45 -10.37 41.95
CA PHE A 742 7.89 -10.40 41.69
C PHE A 742 8.29 -9.15 40.88
N PRO A 743 8.72 -8.06 41.53
CA PRO A 743 9.06 -6.81 40.83
C PRO A 743 10.26 -6.92 39.86
N GLY A 744 11.09 -7.95 40.04
CA GLY A 744 12.18 -8.28 39.13
C GLY A 744 11.93 -9.66 38.52
N PHE A 745 11.43 -9.68 37.29
CA PHE A 745 11.15 -10.91 36.56
C PHE A 745 11.47 -10.70 35.08
N GLU A 746 12.24 -11.61 34.48
CA GLU A 746 12.66 -11.53 33.08
C GLU A 746 12.47 -12.88 32.40
N ILE A 747 12.05 -12.83 31.13
CA ILE A 747 11.88 -14.00 30.28
C ILE A 747 12.80 -13.83 29.07
N ARG A 748 13.56 -14.89 28.76
CA ARG A 748 14.33 -14.99 27.53
C ARG A 748 13.98 -16.26 26.77
N LEU A 749 13.99 -16.16 25.45
CA LEU A 749 13.72 -17.28 24.55
C LEU A 749 14.90 -17.46 23.59
N SER A 750 15.21 -18.72 23.26
CA SER A 750 16.16 -19.09 22.22
C SER A 750 15.84 -20.50 21.68
N HIS A 751 16.52 -20.95 20.62
CA HIS A 751 16.56 -22.38 20.30
C HIS A 751 17.51 -23.10 21.27
N GLY A 752 17.10 -24.28 21.73
CA GLY A 752 17.94 -25.15 22.55
C GLY A 752 18.94 -25.91 21.69
N LEU A 753 20.20 -26.00 22.14
CA LEU A 753 21.24 -26.77 21.46
C LEU A 753 20.97 -28.29 21.53
N PHE A 754 20.45 -28.77 22.66
CA PHE A 754 20.30 -30.19 22.96
C PHE A 754 18.87 -30.68 22.78
N THR A 755 18.72 -31.94 22.38
CA THR A 755 17.43 -32.63 22.20
C THR A 755 17.31 -33.78 23.20
N PRO A 756 16.58 -33.62 24.31
CA PRO A 756 16.43 -34.69 25.30
C PRO A 756 15.53 -35.82 24.79
N ASP A 757 15.90 -37.04 25.14
CA ASP A 757 15.27 -38.28 24.72
C ASP A 757 15.15 -39.27 25.89
N GLU A 758 13.91 -39.70 26.17
CA GLU A 758 13.55 -40.62 27.25
C GLU A 758 14.21 -42.00 27.13
N VAL A 759 14.61 -42.40 25.90
CA VAL A 759 15.34 -43.64 25.64
C VAL A 759 16.79 -43.54 26.11
N PHE A 760 17.35 -42.33 26.18
CA PHE A 760 18.78 -42.09 26.44
C PHE A 760 19.01 -41.11 27.60
N ALA A 761 19.21 -41.68 28.80
CA ALA A 761 19.25 -40.98 30.08
C ALA A 761 20.36 -39.92 30.28
N THR A 762 21.26 -39.73 29.31
CA THR A 762 22.36 -38.75 29.37
C THR A 762 22.21 -37.59 28.37
N THR A 763 21.07 -37.49 27.67
CA THR A 763 20.79 -36.43 26.70
C THR A 763 20.10 -35.23 27.37
N GLY A 764 20.04 -34.08 26.68
CA GLY A 764 19.37 -32.87 27.17
C GLY A 764 20.33 -31.79 27.69
N LEU A 765 19.80 -30.89 28.52
CA LEU A 765 20.51 -29.72 29.03
C LEU A 765 21.76 -30.06 29.85
N VAL A 766 22.74 -29.16 29.81
CA VAL A 766 23.97 -29.21 30.62
C VAL A 766 23.99 -28.11 31.69
N ASP A 767 24.93 -28.22 32.63
CA ASP A 767 24.98 -27.39 33.84
C ASP A 767 25.42 -25.94 33.57
N ILE A 768 26.10 -25.64 32.47
CA ILE A 768 26.46 -24.27 32.08
C ILE A 768 25.34 -23.70 31.21
N TYR A 769 24.66 -22.66 31.69
CA TYR A 769 23.48 -22.08 31.01
C TYR A 769 23.75 -21.65 29.57
N ASP A 770 24.89 -21.02 29.31
CA ASP A 770 25.22 -20.50 27.98
C ASP A 770 25.58 -21.64 26.99
N ASN A 771 25.95 -22.83 27.49
CA ASN A 771 26.21 -23.99 26.63
C ASN A 771 24.93 -24.66 26.13
N ASN A 772 23.75 -24.28 26.64
CA ASN A 772 22.47 -24.80 26.19
C ASN A 772 21.89 -24.02 25.00
N LEU A 773 22.51 -22.91 24.62
CA LEU A 773 22.09 -22.05 23.51
C LEU A 773 22.59 -22.63 22.18
N LEU A 774 21.73 -22.67 21.16
CA LEU A 774 22.11 -23.15 19.82
C LEU A 774 23.27 -22.34 19.24
N ASP A 775 23.11 -21.01 19.18
CA ASP A 775 24.07 -20.09 18.60
C ASP A 775 24.07 -18.76 19.36
N PRO A 776 24.95 -18.55 20.34
CA PRO A 776 24.99 -17.31 21.11
C PRO A 776 25.27 -16.04 20.30
N THR A 777 25.72 -16.17 19.04
CA THR A 777 26.05 -15.03 18.17
C THR A 777 24.95 -14.80 17.13
N GLY A 778 24.50 -15.87 16.45
CA GLY A 778 23.47 -15.82 15.41
C GLY A 778 22.02 -15.91 15.93
N ASP A 779 21.78 -16.55 17.08
CA ASP A 779 20.49 -16.65 17.79
C ASP A 779 20.68 -16.31 19.29
N PRO A 780 21.11 -15.08 19.61
CA PRO A 780 21.29 -14.68 21.00
C PRO A 780 19.95 -14.72 21.75
N PRO A 781 19.93 -15.09 23.05
CA PRO A 781 18.70 -15.17 23.83
C PRO A 781 17.91 -13.84 23.81
N ALA A 782 16.72 -13.88 23.22
CA ALA A 782 15.86 -12.72 23.06
C ALA A 782 15.17 -12.38 24.38
N VAL A 783 15.39 -11.17 24.91
CA VAL A 783 14.67 -10.68 26.09
C VAL A 783 13.26 -10.25 25.65
N VAL A 784 12.29 -11.14 25.84
CA VAL A 784 10.89 -10.90 25.46
C VAL A 784 10.07 -10.24 26.57
N HIS A 785 10.52 -10.34 27.82
CA HIS A 785 9.95 -9.61 28.95
C HIS A 785 11.07 -9.08 29.84
N PRO A 786 11.28 -7.75 29.93
CA PRO A 786 12.42 -7.19 30.65
C PRO A 786 12.20 -7.20 32.17
N LYS A 787 13.30 -7.36 32.93
CA LYS A 787 13.32 -7.38 34.41
C LYS A 787 12.36 -6.38 35.08
N VAL A 788 12.37 -5.13 34.61
CA VAL A 788 11.67 -4.00 35.24
C VAL A 788 10.14 -4.07 35.12
N ALA A 789 9.63 -4.89 34.20
CA ALA A 789 8.19 -5.08 34.02
C ALA A 789 7.59 -6.01 35.10
N GLY A 790 8.42 -6.83 35.75
CA GLY A 790 8.01 -7.68 36.88
C GLY A 790 6.95 -8.73 36.51
N TYR A 791 6.41 -9.42 37.53
CA TYR A 791 5.33 -10.39 37.35
C TYR A 791 4.40 -10.37 38.56
N THR A 792 3.15 -9.97 38.34
CA THR A 792 2.09 -10.05 39.35
C THR A 792 1.17 -11.22 39.01
N LEU A 793 0.96 -12.09 39.99
CA LEU A 793 0.06 -13.23 39.90
C LEU A 793 -1.28 -12.86 40.53
N SER A 794 -2.36 -12.98 39.77
CA SER A 794 -3.73 -12.82 40.26
C SER A 794 -4.55 -14.07 39.94
N PRO A 795 -5.33 -14.61 40.90
CA PRO A 795 -6.26 -15.70 40.61
C PRO A 795 -7.30 -15.38 39.52
N GLY A 796 -7.53 -14.08 39.24
CA GLY A 796 -8.44 -13.64 38.18
C GLY A 796 -7.91 -13.86 36.76
N ASP A 797 -6.61 -14.09 36.58
CA ASP A 797 -6.00 -14.31 35.26
C ASP A 797 -5.94 -15.80 34.89
N LEU A 798 -6.34 -16.69 35.82
CA LEU A 798 -6.43 -18.13 35.59
C LEU A 798 -7.58 -18.42 34.61
N TYR A 799 -7.29 -19.19 33.56
CA TYR A 799 -8.29 -19.63 32.58
C TYR A 799 -8.15 -21.12 32.27
N LEU A 800 -9.15 -21.70 31.61
CA LEU A 800 -9.09 -23.07 31.09
C LEU A 800 -8.77 -23.03 29.60
N SER A 801 -7.85 -23.88 29.17
CA SER A 801 -7.59 -24.10 27.73
C SER A 801 -8.76 -24.85 27.07
N ASP A 802 -8.72 -24.95 25.73
CA ASP A 802 -9.71 -25.69 24.93
C ASP A 802 -9.74 -27.21 25.23
N VAL A 803 -8.76 -27.72 25.97
CA VAL A 803 -8.65 -29.12 26.43
C VAL A 803 -8.82 -29.25 27.94
N ASP A 804 -9.46 -28.28 28.58
CA ASP A 804 -9.80 -28.25 30.02
C ASP A 804 -8.58 -28.27 30.97
N VAL A 805 -7.40 -27.80 30.51
CA VAL A 805 -6.22 -27.65 31.37
C VAL A 805 -6.22 -26.24 31.99
N PRO A 806 -6.12 -26.10 33.32
CA PRO A 806 -5.99 -24.79 33.95
C PRO A 806 -4.63 -24.17 33.60
N LEU A 807 -4.66 -22.96 33.07
CA LEU A 807 -3.49 -22.21 32.63
C LEU A 807 -3.43 -20.84 33.31
N MET A 808 -2.23 -20.49 33.74
CA MET A 808 -1.88 -19.17 34.23
C MET A 808 -0.90 -18.52 33.25
N PRO A 809 -1.19 -17.32 32.72
CA PRO A 809 -0.31 -16.66 31.77
C PRO A 809 0.94 -16.11 32.46
N PHE A 810 2.12 -16.30 31.84
CA PHE A 810 3.29 -15.48 32.12
C PHE A 810 3.07 -14.04 31.59
N PRO A 811 3.82 -13.03 32.10
CA PRO A 811 3.54 -11.62 31.81
C PRO A 811 3.91 -11.14 30.39
N LEU A 812 4.37 -12.05 29.50
CA LEU A 812 4.73 -11.74 28.12
C LEU A 812 3.50 -11.22 27.34
N ASN A 813 3.60 -9.99 26.81
CA ASN A 813 2.60 -9.35 25.95
C ASN A 813 1.15 -9.37 26.51
N ARG A 814 0.97 -9.39 27.83
CA ARG A 814 -0.36 -9.45 28.46
C ARG A 814 -0.97 -8.07 28.73
N SER A 815 -0.16 -7.01 28.73
CA SER A 815 -0.58 -5.66 29.06
C SER A 815 0.20 -4.63 28.25
N GLY A 816 -0.44 -3.54 27.86
CA GLY A 816 0.17 -2.47 27.07
C GLY A 816 -0.34 -2.42 25.63
N ASP A 817 0.22 -1.50 24.86
CA ASP A 817 -0.09 -1.30 23.45
C ASP A 817 0.46 -2.48 22.62
N PRO A 818 -0.36 -3.17 21.80
CA PRO A 818 0.08 -4.28 20.93
C PRO A 818 1.27 -3.94 20.02
N SER A 819 1.42 -2.67 19.62
CA SER A 819 2.56 -2.21 18.83
C SER A 819 3.92 -2.34 19.55
N THR A 820 3.90 -2.48 20.88
CA THR A 820 5.10 -2.64 21.71
C THR A 820 5.44 -4.10 22.02
N TYR A 821 4.62 -5.04 21.57
CA TYR A 821 4.80 -6.46 21.83
C TYR A 821 6.14 -6.96 21.29
N LYS A 822 6.73 -7.90 22.02
CA LYS A 822 8.00 -8.54 21.66
C LYS A 822 7.74 -9.97 21.25
N TYR A 823 8.31 -10.37 20.12
CA TYR A 823 8.14 -11.69 19.53
C TYR A 823 9.49 -12.39 19.44
N TYR A 824 9.44 -13.73 19.44
CA TYR A 824 10.58 -14.59 19.16
C TYR A 824 10.16 -15.64 18.13
N THR A 825 10.84 -15.69 16.99
CA THR A 825 10.57 -16.67 15.94
C THR A 825 11.10 -18.03 16.38
N TYR A 826 10.19 -18.95 16.72
CA TYR A 826 10.49 -20.35 16.96
C TYR A 826 10.40 -21.15 15.66
N ARG A 827 11.19 -22.24 15.58
CA ARG A 827 11.35 -23.07 14.37
C ARG A 827 11.77 -22.20 13.19
N ASP A 828 12.77 -21.35 13.43
CA ASP A 828 13.19 -20.29 12.52
C ASP A 828 14.09 -20.81 11.40
N THR A 829 13.57 -20.86 10.18
CA THR A 829 14.30 -21.30 8.99
C THR A 829 15.35 -20.31 8.48
N ALA A 830 15.47 -19.13 9.12
CA ALA A 830 16.62 -18.26 8.88
C ALA A 830 17.91 -18.76 9.52
N LEU A 831 17.82 -19.57 10.58
CA LEU A 831 18.96 -20.10 11.33
C LEU A 831 19.49 -21.38 10.69
N THR A 832 20.68 -21.31 10.10
CA THR A 832 21.31 -22.48 9.44
C THR A 832 22.17 -23.34 10.39
N THR A 833 22.45 -22.83 11.60
CA THR A 833 23.21 -23.52 12.65
C THR A 833 22.53 -24.83 13.06
N ARG A 834 23.33 -25.89 13.23
CA ARG A 834 22.86 -27.24 13.56
C ARG A 834 23.11 -27.57 15.03
N GLY A 835 22.19 -28.30 15.63
CA GLY A 835 22.26 -28.77 17.02
C GLY A 835 22.05 -30.27 17.17
N GLY A 836 21.59 -30.67 18.36
CA GLY A 836 21.44 -32.07 18.76
C GLY A 836 22.76 -32.81 19.05
N PRO A 837 23.80 -32.19 19.65
CA PRO A 837 25.04 -32.91 19.95
C PRO A 837 24.82 -33.93 21.07
N ASN A 838 25.57 -35.04 21.00
CA ASN A 838 25.47 -36.17 21.93
C ASN A 838 24.09 -36.86 22.00
N GLY A 839 23.17 -36.54 21.08
CA GLY A 839 21.91 -37.25 20.88
C GLY A 839 21.99 -38.31 19.78
N TRP A 840 20.90 -39.03 19.53
CA TRP A 840 20.78 -39.99 18.43
C TRP A 840 20.11 -39.40 17.17
N GLY A 841 20.08 -38.07 17.07
CA GLY A 841 19.34 -37.36 16.03
C GLY A 841 17.92 -37.01 16.45
N MET A 842 17.06 -36.67 15.49
CA MET A 842 15.66 -36.35 15.74
C MET A 842 14.72 -37.19 14.87
N TYR A 843 13.64 -37.67 15.49
CA TYR A 843 12.61 -38.47 14.84
C TYR A 843 11.32 -37.66 14.63
N PRO A 844 10.56 -37.96 13.58
CA PRO A 844 9.21 -37.45 13.41
C PRO A 844 8.29 -38.01 14.49
N GLN A 845 7.25 -37.27 14.85
CA GLN A 845 6.46 -37.48 16.07
C GLN A 845 5.90 -38.91 16.14
N GLN A 846 5.36 -39.42 15.04
CA GLN A 846 4.80 -40.78 14.98
C GLN A 846 5.82 -41.86 15.34
N TRP A 847 7.05 -41.74 14.83
CA TRP A 847 8.13 -42.68 15.11
C TRP A 847 8.61 -42.56 16.55
N HIS A 848 8.72 -41.33 17.05
CA HIS A 848 9.09 -41.06 18.44
C HIS A 848 8.09 -41.68 19.43
N ASN A 849 6.78 -41.54 19.14
CA ASN A 849 5.70 -42.15 19.93
C ASN A 849 5.80 -43.69 19.97
N LEU A 850 6.07 -44.34 18.83
CA LEU A 850 6.18 -45.80 18.74
C LEU A 850 7.35 -46.34 19.59
N MET A 851 8.50 -45.66 19.55
CA MET A 851 9.68 -46.05 20.32
C MET A 851 9.46 -45.84 21.82
N THR A 852 8.87 -44.71 22.22
CA THR A 852 8.62 -44.37 23.62
C THR A 852 7.61 -45.31 24.27
N LEU A 853 6.58 -45.74 23.53
CA LEU A 853 5.57 -46.67 24.04
C LEU A 853 6.02 -48.15 24.00
N GLY A 854 7.24 -48.45 23.54
CA GLY A 854 7.76 -49.81 23.44
C GLY A 854 6.94 -50.71 22.51
N LEU A 855 6.22 -50.13 21.54
CA LEU A 855 5.38 -50.86 20.61
C LEU A 855 6.26 -51.53 19.54
N PRO A 856 5.96 -52.78 19.14
CA PRO A 856 6.75 -53.47 18.13
C PRO A 856 6.64 -52.72 16.79
N TYR A 857 7.78 -52.24 16.32
CA TYR A 857 7.96 -51.76 14.95
C TYR A 857 7.53 -52.87 13.98
N MET A 858 6.40 -52.67 13.28
CA MET A 858 6.05 -53.51 12.15
C MET A 858 6.73 -52.93 10.91
N GLY A 859 7.86 -53.51 10.52
CA GLY A 859 8.48 -53.17 9.24
C GLY A 859 7.55 -53.45 8.06
N CYS A 860 7.87 -52.87 6.91
CA CYS A 860 7.06 -52.80 5.69
C CYS A 860 6.71 -54.14 5.00
N ALA A 861 6.83 -55.29 5.68
CA ALA A 861 6.59 -56.62 5.11
C ALA A 861 5.90 -57.63 6.05
N GLY A 862 5.28 -57.19 7.16
CA GLY A 862 4.59 -58.11 8.08
C GLY A 862 5.51 -59.14 8.77
N THR A 863 6.82 -58.97 8.62
CA THR A 863 7.86 -59.65 9.37
C THR A 863 8.45 -58.68 10.40
N PRO A 864 8.61 -59.08 11.67
CA PRO A 864 9.36 -58.29 12.63
C PRO A 864 10.78 -58.06 12.08
N PRO A 865 11.32 -56.84 12.11
CA PRO A 865 12.72 -56.64 11.76
C PRO A 865 13.61 -57.43 12.73
N PRO A 866 14.82 -57.82 12.32
CA PRO A 866 15.81 -58.30 13.28
C PRO A 866 16.01 -57.25 14.39
N PRO A 867 16.25 -57.64 15.65
CA PRO A 867 16.20 -56.78 16.84
C PRO A 867 17.32 -55.72 16.94
N GLN A 868 17.91 -55.29 15.83
CA GLN A 868 19.08 -54.42 15.75
C GLN A 868 19.02 -53.33 14.66
N GLN A 869 17.92 -53.21 13.90
CA GLN A 869 17.75 -52.09 12.97
C GLN A 869 16.83 -51.04 13.61
N SER A 870 17.44 -50.07 14.28
CA SER A 870 16.76 -48.84 14.69
C SER A 870 16.20 -48.14 13.45
N PRO A 871 14.99 -47.55 13.49
CA PRO A 871 14.59 -46.60 12.46
C PRO A 871 15.64 -45.49 12.36
N TRP A 872 15.91 -45.04 11.13
CA TRP A 872 16.82 -43.94 10.88
C TRP A 872 16.16 -42.63 11.30
N PRO A 873 16.87 -41.73 12.01
CA PRO A 873 16.31 -40.44 12.41
C PRO A 873 16.14 -39.53 11.18
N TYR A 874 15.18 -38.61 11.24
CA TYR A 874 14.97 -37.59 10.20
C TYR A 874 16.17 -36.65 10.09
N TYR A 875 16.73 -36.23 11.23
CA TYR A 875 18.05 -35.58 11.29
C TYR A 875 19.04 -36.47 12.02
N LEU A 876 20.25 -36.63 11.48
CA LEU A 876 21.35 -37.31 12.15
C LEU A 876 21.85 -36.52 13.38
N PRO A 877 22.55 -37.18 14.33
CA PRO A 877 23.28 -36.50 15.39
C PRO A 877 24.13 -35.33 14.85
N ASP A 878 24.24 -34.25 15.62
CA ASP A 878 24.96 -33.01 15.27
C ASP A 878 24.42 -32.24 14.05
N ASN A 879 23.33 -32.70 13.41
CA ASN A 879 22.79 -32.12 12.17
C ASN A 879 21.34 -31.65 12.30
N VAL A 880 20.82 -31.52 13.52
CA VAL A 880 19.43 -31.13 13.78
C VAL A 880 19.23 -29.64 13.49
N GLN A 881 18.31 -29.29 12.59
CA GLN A 881 17.99 -27.90 12.26
C GLN A 881 17.06 -27.24 13.28
N SER A 882 17.00 -25.91 13.30
CA SER A 882 16.18 -25.10 14.22
C SER A 882 14.70 -25.52 14.29
N ILE A 883 14.10 -25.96 13.18
CA ILE A 883 12.72 -26.47 13.17
C ILE A 883 12.53 -27.68 14.09
N ALA A 884 13.55 -28.52 14.25
CA ALA A 884 13.50 -29.73 15.06
C ALA A 884 14.11 -29.53 16.46
N LEU A 885 14.67 -28.36 16.74
CA LEU A 885 15.25 -28.04 18.04
C LEU A 885 14.17 -27.58 19.04
N PRO A 886 14.34 -27.84 20.34
CA PRO A 886 13.38 -27.41 21.35
C PRO A 886 13.37 -25.88 21.52
N LEU A 887 12.22 -25.34 21.92
CA LEU A 887 12.15 -23.98 22.44
C LEU A 887 12.81 -23.97 23.81
N LEU A 888 13.87 -23.18 23.99
CA LEU A 888 14.53 -22.97 25.27
C LEU A 888 13.94 -21.74 25.95
N LEU A 889 13.38 -21.94 27.14
CA LEU A 889 12.83 -20.88 27.97
C LEU A 889 13.76 -20.62 29.15
N GLU A 890 14.24 -19.39 29.28
CA GLU A 890 14.99 -18.94 30.45
C GLU A 890 14.18 -17.94 31.26
N PHE A 891 13.99 -18.25 32.54
CA PHE A 891 13.34 -17.40 33.51
C PHE A 891 14.34 -16.92 34.55
N ARG A 892 14.35 -15.61 34.79
CA ARG A 892 15.15 -14.97 35.83
C ARG A 892 14.23 -14.28 36.82
N CYS A 893 14.21 -14.78 38.04
CA CYS A 893 13.48 -14.18 39.15
C CYS A 893 14.51 -13.63 40.15
N TRP A 894 14.47 -12.33 40.43
CA TRP A 894 15.35 -11.72 41.44
C TRP A 894 14.72 -11.82 42.83
N GLN A 895 15.57 -11.86 43.85
CA GLN A 895 15.13 -11.86 45.24
C GLN A 895 14.14 -10.71 45.52
N SER A 896 12.99 -11.06 46.08
CA SER A 896 11.94 -10.12 46.46
C SER A 896 11.47 -10.43 47.88
N PRO A 897 11.87 -9.63 48.89
CA PRO A 897 11.43 -9.84 50.28
C PRO A 897 9.91 -9.72 50.48
N GLY A 898 9.19 -9.13 49.53
CA GLY A 898 7.72 -9.01 49.55
C GLY A 898 6.99 -10.15 48.84
N ALA A 899 7.70 -11.03 48.11
CA ALA A 899 7.11 -12.17 47.42
C ALA A 899 6.97 -13.38 48.36
N GLN A 900 5.97 -14.21 48.12
CA GLN A 900 5.73 -15.42 48.91
C GLN A 900 6.48 -16.64 48.35
N GLY A 901 6.50 -16.83 47.03
CA GLY A 901 7.15 -17.97 46.37
C GLY A 901 6.46 -19.32 46.62
N ILE A 902 5.14 -19.31 46.81
CA ILE A 902 4.36 -20.51 47.23
C ILE A 902 3.60 -21.16 46.06
N ASN A 903 3.39 -20.43 44.96
CA ASN A 903 2.71 -20.95 43.77
C ASN A 903 3.50 -22.10 43.14
N ARG A 904 2.81 -23.22 42.83
CA ARG A 904 3.43 -24.47 42.39
C ARG A 904 3.06 -24.81 40.96
N PHE A 905 4.06 -25.28 40.21
CA PHE A 905 3.91 -25.68 38.82
C PHE A 905 3.52 -27.15 38.74
N ASP A 906 2.58 -27.48 37.87
CA ASP A 906 2.33 -28.85 37.47
C ASP A 906 3.44 -29.32 36.51
N THR A 907 4.02 -30.49 36.79
CA THR A 907 5.12 -31.06 36.02
C THR A 907 4.91 -32.54 35.73
N ALA A 908 5.63 -33.04 34.73
CA ALA A 908 5.86 -34.45 34.48
C ALA A 908 7.35 -34.75 34.67
N GLU A 909 7.70 -36.01 34.89
CA GLU A 909 9.08 -36.48 34.99
C GLU A 909 9.35 -37.46 33.85
N ALA A 910 10.25 -37.07 32.94
CA ALA A 910 10.57 -37.82 31.73
C ALA A 910 11.07 -39.24 32.07
N MET A 911 12.01 -39.33 33.02
CA MET A 911 12.52 -40.59 33.57
C MET A 911 12.79 -40.42 35.08
N PRO A 912 12.28 -41.31 35.95
CA PRO A 912 12.48 -41.18 37.40
C PRO A 912 13.95 -41.20 37.84
N GLY A 913 14.41 -40.13 38.48
CA GLY A 913 15.69 -40.11 39.22
C GLY A 913 16.99 -40.13 38.40
N SER A 914 16.93 -39.97 37.08
CA SER A 914 18.06 -39.71 36.19
C SER A 914 17.58 -39.01 34.91
N GLY A 915 18.48 -38.53 34.05
CA GLY A 915 18.09 -37.87 32.79
C GLY A 915 17.24 -38.76 31.85
N PRO A 916 16.81 -38.22 30.70
CA PRO A 916 17.29 -37.00 30.04
C PRO A 916 16.97 -35.71 30.78
N TYR A 917 17.80 -34.68 30.60
CA TYR A 917 17.68 -33.40 31.32
C TYR A 917 16.81 -32.40 30.55
N PHE A 918 15.63 -32.10 31.08
CA PHE A 918 14.68 -31.13 30.53
C PHE A 918 14.78 -29.77 31.22
N ARG A 919 15.36 -29.72 32.43
CA ARG A 919 15.52 -28.51 33.21
C ARG A 919 16.92 -28.37 33.78
N ALA A 920 17.46 -27.15 33.69
CA ALA A 920 18.67 -26.68 34.33
C ALA A 920 18.33 -25.48 35.23
N PHE A 921 18.62 -25.54 36.52
CA PHE A 921 18.19 -24.49 37.45
C PHE A 921 19.16 -24.23 38.62
N SER A 922 19.06 -23.02 39.16
CA SER A 922 19.61 -22.57 40.43
C SER A 922 18.52 -21.78 41.15
N THR A 923 18.08 -22.24 42.32
CA THR A 923 16.97 -21.61 43.04
C THR A 923 17.30 -21.47 44.52
N GLY A 924 17.13 -20.25 45.03
CA GLY A 924 17.36 -19.94 46.44
C GLY A 924 16.38 -20.68 47.35
N GLY A 925 16.83 -21.02 48.56
CA GLY A 925 16.08 -21.85 49.50
C GLY A 925 16.67 -21.84 50.91
N ILE A 926 16.17 -22.74 51.76
CA ILE A 926 16.68 -22.95 53.12
C ILE A 926 17.35 -24.31 53.18
N ASP A 927 18.63 -24.35 53.56
CA ASP A 927 19.41 -25.59 53.67
C ASP A 927 19.04 -26.42 54.93
N GLN A 928 19.58 -27.63 55.05
CA GLN A 928 19.37 -28.50 56.24
C GLN A 928 19.88 -27.90 57.55
N SER A 929 20.74 -26.88 57.48
CA SER A 929 21.26 -26.12 58.62
C SER A 929 20.44 -24.88 58.94
N ASN A 930 19.31 -24.68 58.24
CA ASN A 930 18.42 -23.53 58.36
C ASN A 930 19.06 -22.19 57.94
N ASN A 931 20.05 -22.23 57.04
CA ASN A 931 20.62 -21.04 56.40
C ASN A 931 19.83 -20.68 55.14
N THR A 932 19.57 -19.38 54.97
CA THR A 932 18.99 -18.84 53.73
C THR A 932 20.08 -18.73 52.67
N VAL A 933 19.89 -19.41 51.54
CA VAL A 933 20.73 -19.30 50.36
C VAL A 933 19.96 -18.52 49.29
N VAL A 934 20.53 -17.42 48.83
CA VAL A 934 19.96 -16.52 47.81
C VAL A 934 20.66 -16.78 46.49
N VAL A 935 19.91 -16.75 45.39
CA VAL A 935 20.44 -16.80 44.03
C VAL A 935 20.22 -15.46 43.34
N ASP A 936 21.30 -14.86 42.82
CA ASP A 936 21.19 -13.74 41.88
C ASP A 936 21.32 -14.27 40.44
N PRO A 937 20.23 -14.28 39.65
CA PRO A 937 20.27 -14.81 38.30
C PRO A 937 21.19 -14.04 37.35
N SER A 938 21.60 -12.81 37.70
CA SER A 938 22.54 -12.02 36.89
C SER A 938 23.98 -12.54 36.95
N THR A 939 24.37 -13.17 38.06
CA THR A 939 25.74 -13.70 38.27
C THR A 939 25.83 -15.22 38.14
N GLU A 940 24.67 -15.89 38.00
CA GLU A 940 24.60 -17.33 37.98
C GLU A 940 24.96 -17.91 36.61
N VAL A 941 26.13 -18.54 36.53
CA VAL A 941 26.67 -19.15 35.29
C VAL A 941 26.36 -20.64 35.19
N ARG A 942 26.20 -21.33 36.33
CA ARG A 942 25.93 -22.77 36.39
C ARG A 942 24.62 -23.08 37.11
N ALA A 943 23.96 -24.14 36.70
CA ALA A 943 22.82 -24.76 37.37
C ALA A 943 23.29 -25.52 38.62
N ASN A 944 23.27 -24.83 39.76
CA ASN A 944 23.71 -25.34 41.05
C ASN A 944 22.60 -26.05 41.84
N GLY A 945 21.37 -26.06 41.32
CA GLY A 945 20.20 -26.65 41.95
C GLY A 945 19.62 -25.81 43.06
N GLY A 946 18.96 -26.46 44.02
CA GLY A 946 18.29 -25.77 45.12
C GLY A 946 18.11 -26.67 46.34
N PHE A 947 17.30 -26.19 47.29
CA PHE A 947 17.08 -26.89 48.56
C PHE A 947 15.63 -27.33 48.68
N ASN A 948 15.43 -28.64 48.79
CA ASN A 948 14.11 -29.25 48.81
C ASN A 948 13.46 -29.12 50.20
N PRO A 949 12.38 -28.34 50.37
CA PRO A 949 11.75 -28.15 51.67
C PRO A 949 11.01 -29.39 52.19
N GLY A 950 10.66 -30.35 51.32
CA GLY A 950 9.97 -31.59 51.67
C GLY A 950 10.88 -32.79 51.91
N SER A 951 12.20 -32.66 51.66
CA SER A 951 13.14 -33.76 51.91
C SER A 951 13.15 -34.18 53.39
N THR A 952 13.63 -35.39 53.68
CA THR A 952 13.82 -35.86 55.07
C THR A 952 15.31 -36.09 55.36
N PRO A 953 15.99 -35.19 56.10
CA PRO A 953 15.49 -33.95 56.72
C PRO A 953 15.26 -32.80 55.71
N PRO A 954 14.38 -31.83 56.00
CA PRO A 954 14.07 -30.70 55.11
C PRO A 954 15.30 -29.88 54.72
N GLY A 955 15.31 -29.35 53.50
CA GLY A 955 16.39 -28.51 52.97
C GLY A 955 17.55 -29.30 52.35
N ALA A 956 17.35 -30.56 51.96
CA ALA A 956 18.38 -31.34 51.27
C ALA A 956 18.68 -30.74 49.89
N PRO A 957 19.97 -30.69 49.47
CA PRO A 957 20.32 -30.17 48.16
C PRO A 957 19.76 -31.08 47.06
N GLN A 958 19.21 -30.49 46.01
CA GLN A 958 18.87 -31.16 44.75
C GLN A 958 19.89 -30.77 43.68
N PRO A 959 20.27 -31.71 42.79
CA PRO A 959 21.08 -31.39 41.62
C PRO A 959 20.43 -30.30 40.76
N GLY A 960 21.23 -29.49 40.07
CA GLY A 960 20.72 -28.45 39.17
C GLY A 960 20.23 -28.95 37.81
N LEU A 961 20.36 -30.25 37.53
CA LEU A 961 19.85 -30.88 36.31
C LEU A 961 18.87 -31.98 36.69
N ASP A 962 17.68 -31.96 36.09
CA ASP A 962 16.68 -33.01 36.24
C ASP A 962 15.79 -33.16 34.99
N GLY A 963 15.00 -34.22 34.98
CA GLY A 963 14.07 -34.56 33.89
C GLY A 963 12.67 -33.98 34.06
N GLU A 964 12.52 -32.88 34.80
CA GLU A 964 11.20 -32.25 34.98
C GLU A 964 10.76 -31.50 33.71
N VAL A 965 9.58 -31.85 33.23
CA VAL A 965 8.89 -31.21 32.10
C VAL A 965 7.72 -30.40 32.63
N TYR A 966 7.68 -29.10 32.35
CA TYR A 966 6.58 -28.24 32.79
C TYR A 966 5.33 -28.48 31.95
N ILE A 967 4.17 -28.56 32.62
CA ILE A 967 2.87 -28.55 31.95
C ILE A 967 2.48 -27.10 31.68
N GLY A 968 2.09 -26.80 30.45
CA GLY A 968 1.76 -25.44 30.05
C GLY A 968 1.39 -25.33 28.58
N ALA A 969 1.47 -24.11 28.06
CA ALA A 969 1.16 -23.83 26.68
C ALA A 969 1.94 -22.62 26.14
N VAL A 970 2.10 -22.57 24.82
CA VAL A 970 2.67 -21.42 24.10
C VAL A 970 1.59 -20.84 23.19
N ASP A 971 1.39 -19.53 23.26
CA ASP A 971 0.53 -18.80 22.33
C ASP A 971 1.38 -18.40 21.13
N PHE A 972 1.08 -18.96 19.96
CA PHE A 972 1.78 -18.70 18.70
C PHE A 972 0.98 -17.74 17.84
N VAL A 973 1.70 -16.89 17.11
CA VAL A 973 1.16 -16.08 16.03
C VAL A 973 1.94 -16.34 14.73
N VAL A 974 1.20 -16.59 13.66
CA VAL A 974 1.76 -16.66 12.31
C VAL A 974 1.92 -15.22 11.82
N ARG A 975 3.17 -14.76 11.75
CA ARG A 975 3.52 -13.40 11.31
C ARG A 975 4.62 -13.39 10.27
N VAL A 976 5.60 -14.27 10.44
CA VAL A 976 6.76 -14.45 9.57
C VAL A 976 6.44 -15.53 8.54
N SER A 977 6.64 -15.23 7.26
CA SER A 977 6.60 -16.23 6.19
C SER A 977 7.82 -16.07 5.29
N ARG A 978 8.36 -17.17 4.77
CA ARG A 978 9.52 -17.13 3.88
C ARG A 978 9.31 -17.87 2.58
N ALA A 979 9.83 -17.30 1.50
CA ALA A 979 9.94 -17.94 0.20
C ALA A 979 11.41 -18.09 -0.19
N ILE A 980 11.71 -19.13 -0.96
CA ILE A 980 13.03 -19.48 -1.45
C ILE A 980 12.96 -19.62 -2.96
N SER A 981 13.94 -19.07 -3.67
CA SER A 981 14.10 -19.27 -5.10
C SER A 981 14.95 -20.50 -5.44
N VAL A 982 14.87 -20.97 -6.69
CA VAL A 982 15.94 -21.75 -7.31
C VAL A 982 17.25 -20.96 -7.39
N TRP A 983 18.33 -21.63 -7.77
CA TRP A 983 19.61 -20.98 -8.08
C TRP A 983 19.58 -20.33 -9.46
N PHE A 984 19.51 -19.01 -9.50
CA PHE A 984 19.52 -18.27 -10.76
C PHE A 984 20.95 -18.05 -11.28
N PRO A 985 21.21 -18.30 -12.57
CA PRO A 985 22.49 -17.98 -13.19
C PRO A 985 22.62 -16.49 -13.50
N ALA A 986 23.80 -15.92 -13.24
CA ALA A 986 24.19 -14.60 -13.73
C ALA A 986 24.75 -14.74 -15.16
N THR A 987 23.88 -14.61 -16.16
CA THR A 987 24.23 -14.79 -17.58
C THR A 987 24.47 -13.49 -18.31
N ASP A 988 25.20 -13.58 -19.42
CA ASP A 988 25.36 -12.48 -20.38
C ASP A 988 24.03 -12.26 -21.12
N PRO A 989 23.52 -11.02 -21.20
CA PRO A 989 22.33 -10.68 -21.98
C PRO A 989 22.46 -10.97 -23.48
N ASP A 990 23.68 -11.01 -24.03
CA ASP A 990 23.94 -11.33 -25.45
C ASP A 990 23.94 -12.85 -25.70
N ASP A 991 23.99 -13.65 -24.63
CA ASP A 991 23.88 -15.10 -24.63
C ASP A 991 22.94 -15.55 -23.49
N PRO A 992 21.64 -15.20 -23.55
CA PRO A 992 20.68 -15.56 -22.52
C PRO A 992 20.50 -17.08 -22.51
N GLY A 993 20.81 -17.73 -21.38
CA GLY A 993 20.98 -19.19 -21.27
C GLY A 993 22.39 -19.71 -21.55
N GLY A 994 23.33 -18.80 -21.81
CA GLY A 994 24.76 -19.04 -21.97
C GLY A 994 25.49 -19.39 -20.68
N ASN A 995 26.81 -19.52 -20.75
CA ASN A 995 27.61 -19.84 -19.57
C ASN A 995 27.57 -18.67 -18.57
N PRO A 996 27.25 -18.93 -17.29
CA PRO A 996 27.27 -17.91 -16.26
C PRO A 996 28.67 -17.33 -16.08
N PHE A 997 28.76 -16.05 -15.70
CA PHE A 997 30.02 -15.35 -15.48
C PHE A 997 30.13 -14.83 -14.04
N LEU A 998 31.30 -14.36 -13.63
CA LEU A 998 31.51 -13.77 -12.29
C LEU A 998 30.90 -12.37 -12.27
N ALA A 999 29.87 -12.15 -11.47
CA ALA A 999 29.08 -10.93 -11.53
C ALA A 999 29.14 -10.11 -10.22
N ASN A 1000 29.05 -8.80 -10.34
CA ASN A 1000 28.81 -7.87 -9.24
C ASN A 1000 27.32 -7.53 -9.22
N PHE A 1001 26.65 -7.71 -8.08
CA PHE A 1001 25.21 -7.58 -7.95
C PHE A 1001 24.82 -6.19 -7.45
N SER A 1002 23.78 -5.62 -8.05
CA SER A 1002 23.22 -4.34 -7.59
C SER A 1002 22.17 -4.57 -6.50
N GLN A 1003 21.63 -3.47 -5.96
CA GLN A 1003 20.50 -3.54 -5.04
C GLN A 1003 19.26 -4.14 -5.73
N TYR A 1004 18.52 -4.99 -5.01
CA TYR A 1004 17.27 -5.55 -5.52
C TYR A 1004 16.14 -4.52 -5.58
N VAL A 1005 15.20 -4.74 -6.49
CA VAL A 1005 13.99 -3.93 -6.67
C VAL A 1005 12.76 -4.77 -6.30
N LEU A 1006 11.84 -4.16 -5.54
CA LEU A 1006 10.55 -4.75 -5.18
C LEU A 1006 9.42 -3.90 -5.74
N GLU A 1007 8.39 -4.54 -6.27
CA GLU A 1007 7.11 -3.90 -6.56
C GLU A 1007 5.97 -4.63 -5.82
N PRO A 1008 5.11 -3.91 -5.07
CA PRO A 1008 5.26 -2.52 -4.63
C PRO A 1008 6.52 -2.31 -3.76
N PRO A 1009 7.15 -1.13 -3.81
CA PRO A 1009 8.31 -0.84 -2.98
C PRO A 1009 7.93 -0.83 -1.49
N ILE A 1010 8.91 -1.01 -0.60
CA ILE A 1010 8.69 -1.15 0.85
C ILE A 1010 7.84 -0.01 1.45
N LYS A 1011 8.02 1.22 0.95
CA LYS A 1011 7.26 2.40 1.40
C LYS A 1011 5.75 2.35 1.11
N ASP A 1012 5.36 1.56 0.11
CA ASP A 1012 3.98 1.44 -0.37
C ASP A 1012 3.33 0.14 0.15
N GLN A 1013 4.05 -0.64 0.97
CA GLN A 1013 3.50 -1.81 1.66
C GLN A 1013 2.52 -1.37 2.77
N PRO A 1014 1.51 -2.20 3.10
CA PRO A 1014 0.56 -1.89 4.18
C PRO A 1014 1.25 -1.51 5.49
N LEU A 1015 0.69 -0.54 6.22
CA LEU A 1015 1.34 0.04 7.40
C LEU A 1015 1.69 -1.02 8.48
N GLY A 1016 2.96 -1.04 8.88
CA GLY A 1016 3.48 -1.97 9.89
C GLY A 1016 3.81 -3.36 9.36
N THR A 1017 3.71 -3.58 8.05
CA THR A 1017 4.23 -4.78 7.36
C THR A 1017 5.64 -4.52 6.81
N ASN A 1018 6.36 -5.59 6.45
CA ASN A 1018 7.68 -5.46 5.83
C ASN A 1018 8.00 -6.67 4.92
N ILE A 1019 8.83 -6.45 3.90
CA ILE A 1019 9.42 -7.49 3.04
C ILE A 1019 10.93 -7.26 3.00
N THR A 1020 11.71 -8.31 3.25
CA THR A 1020 13.18 -8.26 3.14
C THR A 1020 13.69 -9.41 2.28
N ALA A 1021 14.73 -9.17 1.48
CA ALA A 1021 15.42 -10.21 0.72
C ALA A 1021 16.80 -10.52 1.35
N SER A 1022 17.16 -11.79 1.42
CA SER A 1022 18.52 -12.25 1.71
C SER A 1022 19.04 -13.08 0.54
N PHE A 1023 20.35 -13.10 0.35
CA PHE A 1023 21.06 -13.65 -0.81
C PHE A 1023 22.15 -14.62 -0.38
N ARG A 1024 22.41 -15.62 -1.22
CA ARG A 1024 23.60 -16.47 -1.12
C ARG A 1024 24.14 -16.79 -2.51
N GLY A 1025 25.45 -16.94 -2.63
CA GLY A 1025 26.15 -17.05 -3.91
C GLY A 1025 26.78 -18.43 -4.14
N ALA A 1026 26.83 -18.86 -5.39
CA ALA A 1026 27.57 -20.05 -5.82
C ALA A 1026 28.47 -19.74 -7.01
N GLY A 1027 29.66 -20.35 -7.02
CA GLY A 1027 30.57 -20.29 -8.17
C GLY A 1027 30.17 -21.27 -9.27
N ASN A 1028 29.47 -22.36 -8.92
CA ASN A 1028 28.93 -23.31 -9.88
C ASN A 1028 27.72 -24.05 -9.31
N VAL A 1029 26.71 -24.30 -10.14
CA VAL A 1029 25.61 -25.23 -9.87
C VAL A 1029 25.58 -26.21 -11.04
N LEU A 1030 25.44 -27.52 -10.78
CA LEU A 1030 25.42 -28.51 -11.86
C LEU A 1030 24.23 -28.22 -12.81
N PRO A 1031 24.47 -27.98 -14.12
CA PRO A 1031 23.38 -27.72 -15.06
C PRO A 1031 22.44 -28.92 -15.21
N GLY A 1032 21.15 -28.64 -15.43
CA GLY A 1032 20.14 -29.69 -15.64
C GLY A 1032 19.83 -30.49 -14.38
N THR A 1033 19.95 -29.87 -13.20
CA THR A 1033 19.70 -30.51 -11.91
C THR A 1033 18.60 -29.76 -11.14
N PRO A 1034 17.87 -30.44 -10.24
CA PRO A 1034 16.72 -29.82 -9.57
C PRO A 1034 16.99 -28.47 -8.87
N PRO A 1035 18.14 -28.19 -8.23
CA PRO A 1035 18.39 -26.91 -7.56
C PRO A 1035 18.28 -25.65 -8.44
N ILE A 1036 18.45 -25.77 -9.75
CA ILE A 1036 18.31 -24.67 -10.72
C ILE A 1036 16.98 -24.71 -11.48
N GLU A 1037 16.25 -25.83 -11.42
CA GLU A 1037 15.01 -26.04 -12.17
C GLU A 1037 13.77 -25.92 -11.28
N ASP A 1038 13.76 -26.55 -10.11
CA ASP A 1038 12.55 -26.75 -9.30
C ASP A 1038 12.75 -26.37 -7.82
N ALA A 1039 12.12 -25.28 -7.40
CA ALA A 1039 12.21 -24.81 -6.01
C ALA A 1039 11.52 -25.76 -5.01
N LEU A 1040 10.63 -26.65 -5.44
CA LEU A 1040 10.00 -27.65 -4.57
C LEU A 1040 10.99 -28.70 -4.08
N THR A 1041 12.16 -28.81 -4.73
CA THR A 1041 13.25 -29.70 -4.30
C THR A 1041 14.15 -29.09 -3.24
N LEU A 1042 13.92 -27.83 -2.87
CA LEU A 1042 14.65 -27.09 -1.85
C LEU A 1042 13.85 -27.06 -0.56
N ASP A 1043 14.53 -27.19 0.58
CA ASP A 1043 13.92 -26.95 1.88
C ASP A 1043 13.79 -25.42 2.17
N LEU A 1044 13.13 -25.05 3.27
CA LEU A 1044 12.97 -23.65 3.66
C LEU A 1044 14.26 -22.93 4.13
N TYR A 1045 15.38 -23.65 4.23
CA TYR A 1045 16.72 -23.09 4.42
C TYR A 1045 17.40 -22.80 3.08
N GLY A 1046 16.78 -23.26 1.98
CA GLY A 1046 17.28 -23.22 0.61
C GLY A 1046 18.09 -24.45 0.22
N ASP A 1047 18.26 -25.43 1.10
CA ASP A 1047 19.16 -26.55 0.87
C ASP A 1047 18.53 -27.64 0.01
N HIS A 1048 19.32 -28.24 -0.89
CA HIS A 1048 18.94 -29.37 -1.72
C HIS A 1048 19.52 -30.69 -1.20
N TYR A 1049 18.73 -31.76 -1.28
CA TYR A 1049 19.11 -33.12 -0.89
C TYR A 1049 18.95 -34.08 -2.09
N LEU A 1050 20.02 -34.81 -2.44
CA LEU A 1050 20.05 -35.67 -3.63
C LEU A 1050 19.13 -36.92 -3.57
N GLN A 1051 18.58 -37.27 -2.42
CA GLN A 1051 18.04 -38.61 -2.20
C GLN A 1051 16.52 -38.72 -2.37
N THR A 1052 16.13 -39.48 -3.40
CA THR A 1052 14.85 -40.21 -3.46
C THR A 1052 15.03 -41.52 -2.68
N VAL A 1053 14.46 -41.63 -1.48
CA VAL A 1053 14.47 -42.91 -0.76
C VAL A 1053 13.48 -43.87 -1.41
N THR A 1054 14.01 -44.87 -2.09
CA THR A 1054 13.25 -45.93 -2.78
C THR A 1054 12.84 -47.10 -1.88
N ASP A 1055 13.20 -47.11 -0.59
CA ASP A 1055 13.22 -48.37 0.17
C ASP A 1055 12.19 -48.52 1.31
N CYS A 1056 11.29 -47.56 1.57
CA CYS A 1056 10.31 -47.72 2.67
C CYS A 1056 8.88 -47.21 2.41
N PHE A 1057 8.61 -46.47 1.33
CA PHE A 1057 7.26 -46.09 0.93
C PHE A 1057 6.84 -46.91 -0.30
N PRO A 1058 5.57 -47.35 -0.40
CA PRO A 1058 5.10 -47.95 -1.65
C PRO A 1058 5.34 -46.94 -2.77
N ASP A 1059 5.89 -47.44 -3.87
CA ASP A 1059 6.25 -46.82 -5.17
C ASP A 1059 5.05 -46.15 -5.89
N THR A 1060 4.02 -45.75 -5.13
CA THR A 1060 2.75 -45.17 -5.57
C THR A 1060 2.52 -43.77 -5.00
N LEU A 1061 3.45 -43.22 -4.21
CA LEU A 1061 3.46 -41.80 -3.84
C LEU A 1061 4.30 -41.05 -4.87
N GLU A 1062 3.62 -40.27 -5.71
CA GLU A 1062 4.16 -39.59 -6.90
C GLU A 1062 5.09 -38.40 -6.57
N TYR A 1063 5.42 -38.17 -5.29
CA TYR A 1063 6.36 -37.12 -4.86
C TYR A 1063 7.39 -37.68 -3.86
N PRO A 1064 8.70 -37.44 -4.08
CA PRO A 1064 9.72 -37.83 -3.13
C PRO A 1064 9.58 -36.97 -1.86
N ALA A 1065 9.22 -37.59 -0.74
CA ALA A 1065 9.41 -36.96 0.55
C ALA A 1065 10.91 -36.68 0.71
N ILE A 1066 11.29 -35.40 0.85
CA ILE A 1066 12.66 -34.99 1.19
C ILE A 1066 12.98 -35.64 2.54
N GLN A 1067 13.72 -36.75 2.51
CA GLN A 1067 14.32 -37.27 3.73
C GLN A 1067 15.69 -36.58 3.89
N HIS A 1068 15.85 -35.80 4.96
CA HIS A 1068 17.16 -35.28 5.39
C HIS A 1068 18.06 -36.40 5.99
N ASN A 1069 17.71 -37.66 5.71
CA ASN A 1069 18.21 -38.89 6.32
C ASN A 1069 19.60 -39.27 5.80
N ASP A 1070 19.98 -38.83 4.61
CA ASP A 1070 21.20 -39.32 4.01
C ASP A 1070 22.32 -38.31 4.14
N ASP A 1071 23.32 -38.69 4.95
CA ASP A 1071 24.71 -38.24 4.94
C ASP A 1071 24.90 -36.74 4.63
N PRO A 1072 25.41 -35.91 5.57
CA PRO A 1072 25.74 -34.50 5.27
C PRO A 1072 26.61 -34.32 4.01
N LEU A 1073 27.28 -35.37 3.52
CA LEU A 1073 27.96 -35.41 2.23
C LEU A 1073 27.03 -35.37 0.99
N GLN A 1074 25.71 -35.50 1.13
CA GLN A 1074 24.70 -35.45 0.06
C GLN A 1074 24.00 -34.08 -0.02
N LEU A 1075 24.11 -33.27 1.04
CA LEU A 1075 23.61 -31.90 1.13
C LEU A 1075 24.32 -31.00 0.11
N ASN A 1076 23.54 -30.32 -0.73
CA ASN A 1076 24.04 -29.32 -1.69
C ASN A 1076 25.22 -29.82 -2.55
N THR A 1077 25.34 -31.13 -2.79
CA THR A 1077 26.42 -31.74 -3.60
C THR A 1077 26.49 -31.25 -5.04
N GLN A 1078 25.37 -30.72 -5.54
CA GLN A 1078 25.25 -30.13 -6.86
C GLN A 1078 25.60 -28.63 -6.88
N VAL A 1079 25.91 -28.04 -5.72
CA VAL A 1079 26.15 -26.61 -5.53
C VAL A 1079 27.57 -26.41 -4.98
N ALA A 1080 28.37 -25.63 -5.70
CA ALA A 1080 29.67 -25.15 -5.23
C ALA A 1080 29.54 -23.71 -4.74
N PHE A 1081 29.34 -23.53 -3.44
CA PHE A 1081 29.19 -22.23 -2.79
C PHE A 1081 30.37 -21.30 -3.07
N TYR A 1082 30.07 -20.02 -3.28
CA TYR A 1082 31.07 -18.98 -3.49
C TYR A 1082 31.93 -18.85 -2.23
N ASN A 1083 33.25 -18.84 -2.38
CA ASN A 1083 34.22 -18.86 -1.28
C ASN A 1083 34.03 -19.99 -0.24
N SER A 1084 33.33 -21.07 -0.60
CA SER A 1084 32.91 -22.12 0.35
C SER A 1084 32.05 -21.60 1.52
N ASP A 1085 31.35 -20.49 1.31
CA ASP A 1085 30.46 -19.87 2.31
C ASP A 1085 29.00 -20.10 1.90
N ASN A 1086 28.24 -20.80 2.74
CA ASN A 1086 26.83 -21.09 2.53
C ASN A 1086 25.90 -20.16 3.32
N SER A 1087 26.43 -19.07 3.87
CA SER A 1087 25.67 -18.10 4.66
C SER A 1087 24.72 -17.28 3.79
N TRP A 1088 23.67 -16.77 4.42
CA TRP A 1088 22.74 -15.81 3.85
C TRP A 1088 23.16 -14.38 4.21
N PHE A 1089 23.08 -13.45 3.26
CA PHE A 1089 23.47 -12.05 3.41
C PHE A 1089 22.31 -11.13 3.02
N ASP A 1090 22.08 -10.05 3.74
CA ASP A 1090 20.99 -9.11 3.42
C ASP A 1090 21.36 -8.11 2.30
N ASP A 1091 22.66 -8.01 1.98
CA ASP A 1091 23.20 -7.15 0.93
C ASP A 1091 23.71 -8.00 -0.25
N PRO A 1092 23.15 -7.85 -1.47
CA PRO A 1092 23.61 -8.56 -2.67
C PRO A 1092 25.11 -8.41 -2.94
N SER A 1093 25.72 -7.27 -2.59
CA SER A 1093 27.16 -7.06 -2.82
C SER A 1093 28.05 -8.01 -2.03
N SER A 1094 27.52 -8.66 -0.99
CA SER A 1094 28.24 -9.69 -0.21
C SER A 1094 28.56 -10.93 -1.04
N ILE A 1095 27.85 -11.14 -2.16
CA ILE A 1095 28.05 -12.27 -3.07
C ILE A 1095 28.70 -11.84 -4.40
N ASP A 1096 29.28 -10.64 -4.47
CA ASP A 1096 30.03 -10.16 -5.63
C ASP A 1096 31.15 -11.13 -6.01
N GLY A 1097 31.17 -11.51 -7.28
CA GLY A 1097 32.04 -12.53 -7.86
C GLY A 1097 31.41 -13.93 -7.92
N ALA A 1098 30.19 -14.13 -7.43
CA ALA A 1098 29.44 -15.37 -7.67
C ALA A 1098 28.92 -15.42 -9.11
N SER A 1099 28.67 -16.64 -9.62
CA SER A 1099 28.08 -16.88 -10.94
C SER A 1099 26.63 -17.32 -10.88
N TYR A 1100 26.17 -17.71 -9.69
CA TYR A 1100 24.78 -18.03 -9.40
C TYR A 1100 24.40 -17.38 -8.08
N TYR A 1101 23.13 -17.02 -7.95
CA TYR A 1101 22.57 -16.52 -6.70
C TYR A 1101 21.28 -17.25 -6.37
N GLN A 1102 20.99 -17.36 -5.08
CA GLN A 1102 19.68 -17.75 -4.58
C GLN A 1102 19.13 -16.64 -3.68
N THR A 1103 17.82 -16.43 -3.74
CA THR A 1103 17.12 -15.41 -2.97
C THR A 1103 16.18 -16.05 -1.96
N ARG A 1104 16.11 -15.44 -0.77
CA ARG A 1104 15.10 -15.72 0.25
C ARG A 1104 14.32 -14.47 0.56
N LEU A 1105 13.03 -14.49 0.29
CA LEU A 1105 12.12 -13.41 0.69
C LEU A 1105 11.55 -13.71 2.07
N SER A 1106 11.58 -12.74 2.98
CA SER A 1106 10.94 -12.81 4.30
C SER A 1106 9.85 -11.75 4.39
N PHE A 1107 8.62 -12.21 4.60
CA PHE A 1107 7.43 -11.40 4.77
C PHE A 1107 7.10 -11.30 6.25
N ILE A 1108 6.83 -10.08 6.71
CA ILE A 1108 6.52 -9.77 8.09
C ILE A 1108 5.16 -9.06 8.13
N SER A 1109 4.15 -9.76 8.64
CA SER A 1109 2.79 -9.21 8.79
C SER A 1109 2.64 -8.36 10.05
N ASN A 1110 1.61 -7.51 10.07
CA ASN A 1110 1.26 -6.70 11.24
C ASN A 1110 0.22 -7.44 12.10
N THR A 1111 0.59 -7.79 13.33
CA THR A 1111 -0.27 -8.58 14.23
C THR A 1111 -1.39 -7.78 14.91
N ASP A 1112 -1.29 -6.44 14.91
CA ASP A 1112 -2.29 -5.54 15.48
C ASP A 1112 -3.43 -5.29 14.48
N THR A 1113 -3.08 -4.91 13.24
CA THR A 1113 -4.07 -4.66 12.18
C THR A 1113 -4.51 -5.92 11.44
N GLY A 1114 -3.74 -7.01 11.52
CA GLY A 1114 -3.96 -8.22 10.74
C GLY A 1114 -3.59 -8.09 9.25
N LEU A 1115 -2.96 -6.97 8.85
CA LEU A 1115 -2.54 -6.74 7.47
C LEU A 1115 -1.27 -7.54 7.15
N SER A 1116 -1.19 -8.01 5.91
CA SER A 1116 -0.04 -8.74 5.37
C SER A 1116 0.56 -8.00 4.16
N PRO A 1117 1.89 -8.03 3.98
CA PRO A 1117 2.52 -7.48 2.79
C PRO A 1117 2.23 -8.32 1.55
N GLU A 1118 2.34 -7.72 0.37
CA GLU A 1118 2.16 -8.39 -0.92
C GLU A 1118 3.25 -7.98 -1.90
N LEU A 1119 3.62 -8.87 -2.82
CA LEU A 1119 4.66 -8.62 -3.81
C LEU A 1119 4.17 -9.00 -5.21
N SER A 1120 4.17 -8.04 -6.14
CA SER A 1120 3.88 -8.28 -7.56
C SER A 1120 5.13 -8.54 -8.37
N ALA A 1121 6.30 -8.02 -7.98
CA ALA A 1121 7.54 -8.37 -8.65
C ALA A 1121 8.78 -8.27 -7.74
N PHE A 1122 9.74 -9.14 -8.02
CA PHE A 1122 11.10 -9.11 -7.47
C PHE A 1122 12.10 -9.04 -8.63
N ALA A 1123 13.06 -8.12 -8.56
CA ALA A 1123 14.09 -8.02 -9.58
C ALA A 1123 15.49 -7.81 -9.00
N LEU A 1124 16.50 -8.34 -9.71
CA LEU A 1124 17.91 -8.18 -9.38
C LEU A 1124 18.71 -7.97 -10.66
N THR A 1125 19.67 -7.04 -10.63
CA THR A 1125 20.64 -6.81 -11.71
C THR A 1125 22.05 -7.20 -11.31
N TRP A 1126 22.89 -7.40 -12.33
CA TRP A 1126 24.29 -7.71 -12.15
C TRP A 1126 25.14 -7.17 -13.31
N SER A 1127 26.43 -6.96 -13.07
CA SER A 1127 27.39 -6.48 -14.07
C SER A 1127 28.73 -7.22 -13.98
N GLN A 1128 29.50 -7.23 -15.07
CA GLN A 1128 30.84 -7.83 -15.11
C GLN A 1128 31.96 -6.85 -14.78
#